data_AF-A0A1F6ZAZ3-F1
#
_entry.id   AF-A0A1F6ZAZ3-F1
#
_cell.length_a   1.000
_cell.length_b   1.000
_cell.length_c   1.000
_cell.angle_alpha   90.00
_cell.angle_beta   90.00
_cell.angle_gamma   90.00
#
_symmetry.space_group_name_H-M   'P 1'
#
loop_
_entity.id
_entity.type
_entity.pdbx_description
1 polymer ?
#
loop_
_entity_poly.entity_id
_entity_poly.type
_entity_poly.pdbx_seq_one_letter_code
_entity_poly.pdbx_strand_id
1 'polypeptide(L)'
;MQLSNIFSADKQEQPVVMLCIVLTDTSTQTVLLSLLGSHSTVISKSKRYHYLDANSLVVKTDEGLQELGPESEKINTVVFALEKGWIAAGVIQPKQQQLIDVLVKDLSLNPVGFIEQTEALTHALATQQSSGSSVLLLISQTTINAILVSQGKTLGEQSIGKSGDMVADVTEALARLRQQAGTLPPKLLCLSTLLTDEELETAQQELLAAEWQSTDFFLQQPSVEFLPEETVLVHLAQQAGVATHITTQTPVQADNFVPATAKSFGIPIPAAPLPESDFGFTDVAQPKDDAARHVIPAKLTHKPHPFIALGIVSGLVALVIFAVLGMYFWSSVVIYLTPVSKTVSREVEVGLDASVSASDAETLLIKAEQFEAEFTATQTTDASGVALVGEKAQGSVTLFNKTQEAKTFPAGTKLTTQELVFTLDEVVTVPAATVTTKEGGVGEVKDYGTKSVAVTAAAIGAEGNLAKATELGVDSFAGSTYSATSNEELTGGASREVRVVSATDLELLVSDAEQNIRDQATKQFAEQSGSGRYLLPPQQVVVTSTTTDKKEGTETDSVSTTVVATVKTLAYKTEDLLPIVEAVLQSEIPEGFVLKDREPKILSAANQTADLSKKLTLSVTISAQVVAEIEAAALRSKILGLSFEAAKNTLLANTKIQDVQIEIQPAILASIWKRIPKRVDRVTVQIIGDDRE
;
A
#
# COMPACT_ATOMS: atom_id res chain seq x y z
N MET A 1 3.20 8.19 63.50
CA MET A 1 1.86 7.62 63.27
C MET A 1 1.59 7.66 61.78
N GLN A 2 1.88 6.56 61.07
CA GLN A 2 1.43 6.36 59.69
C GLN A 2 0.12 5.58 59.79
N LEU A 3 -0.99 6.22 59.45
CA LEU A 3 -2.25 5.52 59.26
C LEU A 3 -2.14 4.73 57.96
N SER A 4 -2.09 3.41 58.08
CA SER A 4 -2.27 2.49 56.96
C SER A 4 -3.59 2.82 56.30
N ASN A 5 -3.52 3.23 55.03
CA ASN A 5 -4.67 3.54 54.21
C ASN A 5 -5.35 2.21 53.86
N ILE A 6 -6.29 1.75 54.70
CA ILE A 6 -7.02 0.47 54.54
C ILE A 6 -8.05 0.54 53.38
N PHE A 7 -8.18 1.70 52.71
CA PHE A 7 -9.14 1.93 51.63
C PHE A 7 -8.55 2.10 50.22
N SER A 8 -7.26 1.83 50.00
CA SER A 8 -6.80 1.54 48.64
C SER A 8 -7.19 0.10 48.29
N ALA A 9 -8.50 -0.11 48.08
CA ALA A 9 -8.93 -1.24 47.27
C ALA A 9 -8.27 -1.02 45.90
N ASP A 10 -7.32 -1.88 45.55
CA ASP A 10 -6.89 -2.04 44.16
C ASP A 10 -8.16 -2.07 43.33
N LYS A 11 -8.32 -1.06 42.48
CA LYS A 11 -9.44 -0.98 41.55
C LYS A 11 -9.24 -2.15 40.60
N GLN A 12 -9.82 -3.31 40.92
CA GLN A 12 -9.79 -4.49 40.07
C GLN A 12 -10.34 -4.05 38.71
N GLU A 13 -9.46 -3.92 37.73
CA GLU A 13 -9.85 -3.63 36.35
C GLU A 13 -10.79 -4.75 35.92
N GLN A 14 -12.05 -4.40 35.63
CA GLN A 14 -12.99 -5.36 35.11
C GLN A 14 -12.65 -5.63 33.65
N PRO A 15 -12.75 -6.90 33.19
CA PRO A 15 -12.46 -7.22 31.81
C PRO A 15 -13.43 -6.47 30.89
N VAL A 16 -12.88 -5.78 29.89
CA VAL A 16 -13.66 -5.07 28.87
C VAL A 16 -13.87 -6.04 27.71
N VAL A 17 -15.14 -6.27 27.34
CA VAL A 17 -15.49 -7.13 26.21
C VAL A 17 -15.71 -6.26 24.97
N MET A 18 -15.14 -6.67 23.84
CA MET A 18 -15.25 -5.95 22.56
C MET A 18 -15.28 -6.90 21.37
N LEU A 19 -15.73 -6.38 20.23
CA LEU A 19 -15.69 -7.08 18.95
C LEU A 19 -14.42 -6.73 18.19
N CYS A 20 -13.83 -7.73 17.54
CA CYS A 20 -12.84 -7.54 16.49
C CYS A 20 -13.41 -8.12 15.20
N ILE A 21 -13.48 -7.30 14.16
CA ILE A 21 -13.95 -7.73 12.83
C ILE A 21 -12.72 -7.71 11.91
N VAL A 22 -12.31 -8.91 11.48
CA VAL A 22 -11.22 -9.12 10.53
C VAL A 22 -11.80 -9.01 9.13
N LEU A 23 -11.33 -8.02 8.36
CA LEU A 23 -11.78 -7.73 7.01
C LEU A 23 -10.62 -7.88 6.02
N THR A 24 -10.90 -8.57 4.93
CA THR A 24 -10.02 -8.73 3.77
C THR A 24 -10.83 -8.36 2.53
N ASP A 25 -10.22 -8.33 1.34
CA ASP A 25 -10.94 -8.00 0.10
C ASP A 25 -12.15 -8.90 -0.21
N THR A 26 -12.16 -10.14 0.30
CA THR A 26 -13.19 -11.14 -0.04
C THR A 26 -13.77 -11.88 1.16
N SER A 27 -13.36 -11.56 2.38
CA SER A 27 -13.86 -12.26 3.56
C SER A 27 -13.99 -11.39 4.81
N THR A 28 -14.94 -11.77 5.66
CA THR A 28 -15.16 -11.20 6.98
C THR A 28 -15.14 -12.33 8.01
N GLN A 29 -14.54 -12.06 9.17
CA GLN A 29 -14.57 -12.94 10.33
C GLN A 29 -14.74 -12.10 11.59
N THR A 30 -15.62 -12.52 12.48
CA THR A 30 -15.92 -11.80 13.73
C THR A 30 -15.36 -12.56 14.91
N VAL A 31 -14.84 -11.82 15.89
CA VAL A 31 -14.19 -12.37 17.08
C VAL A 31 -14.62 -11.58 18.30
N LEU A 32 -15.04 -12.29 19.36
CA LEU A 32 -15.36 -11.69 20.65
C LEU A 32 -14.13 -11.76 21.55
N LEU A 33 -13.72 -10.60 22.07
CA LEU A 33 -12.50 -10.45 22.87
C LEU A 33 -12.81 -10.05 24.30
N SER A 34 -12.05 -10.58 25.24
CA SER A 34 -11.95 -10.07 26.62
C SER A 34 -10.60 -9.39 26.80
N LEU A 35 -10.61 -8.15 27.29
CA LEU A 35 -9.43 -7.34 27.56
C LEU A 35 -9.24 -7.15 29.06
N LEU A 36 -8.06 -7.50 29.56
CA LEU A 36 -7.65 -7.23 30.93
C LEU A 36 -6.23 -6.63 30.93
N GLY A 37 -6.14 -5.31 30.95
CA GLY A 37 -4.88 -4.59 30.78
C GLY A 37 -4.23 -4.91 29.43
N SER A 38 -2.93 -5.23 29.39
CA SER A 38 -2.23 -5.62 28.15
C SER A 38 -2.52 -7.05 27.67
N HIS A 39 -3.39 -7.80 28.36
CA HIS A 39 -3.71 -9.18 28.01
C HIS A 39 -5.09 -9.25 27.36
N SER A 40 -5.14 -9.80 26.16
CA SER A 40 -6.37 -10.05 25.40
C SER A 40 -6.55 -11.54 25.19
N THR A 41 -7.78 -12.02 25.38
CA THR A 41 -8.16 -13.42 25.12
C THR A 41 -9.35 -13.47 24.19
N VAL A 42 -9.33 -14.41 23.24
CA VAL A 42 -10.48 -14.72 22.39
C VAL A 42 -11.49 -15.54 23.21
N ILE A 43 -12.72 -15.04 23.30
CA ILE A 43 -13.84 -15.72 23.97
C ILE A 43 -14.52 -16.67 22.99
N SER A 44 -14.87 -16.15 21.82
CA SER A 44 -15.52 -16.87 20.73
C SER A 44 -15.13 -16.27 19.38
N LYS A 45 -15.30 -17.04 18.31
CA LYS A 45 -15.10 -16.60 16.93
C LYS A 45 -16.17 -17.21 16.04
N SER A 46 -16.51 -16.52 14.96
CA SER A 46 -17.27 -17.10 13.85
C SER A 46 -16.35 -17.86 12.90
N LYS A 47 -16.96 -18.64 12.02
CA LYS A 47 -16.27 -19.09 10.81
C LYS A 47 -15.97 -17.91 9.89
N ARG A 48 -15.07 -18.11 8.94
CA ARG A 48 -14.83 -17.14 7.86
C ARG A 48 -15.99 -17.15 6.88
N TYR A 49 -16.50 -15.96 6.57
CA TYR A 49 -17.51 -15.78 5.54
C TYR A 49 -16.92 -15.04 4.34
N HIS A 50 -17.29 -15.48 3.14
CA HIS A 50 -16.95 -14.78 1.91
C HIS A 50 -18.06 -13.82 1.50
N TYR A 51 -17.66 -12.66 1.00
CA TYR A 51 -18.56 -11.63 0.50
C TYR A 51 -18.09 -11.14 -0.87
N LEU A 52 -19.00 -10.53 -1.63
CA LEU A 52 -18.77 -10.08 -3.02
C LEU A 52 -18.93 -8.56 -3.16
N ASP A 53 -19.79 -7.97 -2.35
CA ASP A 53 -20.15 -6.54 -2.37
C ASP A 53 -20.49 -6.03 -0.95
N ALA A 54 -20.73 -4.72 -0.82
CA ALA A 54 -21.04 -4.06 0.45
C ALA A 54 -22.27 -4.63 1.19
N ASN A 55 -23.34 -5.00 0.48
CA ASN A 55 -24.54 -5.55 1.10
C ASN A 55 -24.28 -6.96 1.61
N SER A 56 -23.62 -7.78 0.80
CA SER A 56 -23.22 -9.13 1.20
C SER A 56 -22.25 -9.10 2.37
N LEU A 57 -21.36 -8.10 2.45
CA LEU A 57 -20.47 -7.89 3.58
C LEU A 57 -21.28 -7.65 4.86
N VAL A 58 -22.25 -6.73 4.86
CA VAL A 58 -23.12 -6.47 6.02
C VAL A 58 -23.83 -7.74 6.48
N VAL A 59 -24.47 -8.47 5.55
CA VAL A 59 -25.18 -9.71 5.86
C VAL A 59 -24.24 -10.77 6.43
N LYS A 60 -23.06 -10.95 5.84
CA LYS A 60 -22.08 -11.94 6.32
C LYS A 60 -21.44 -11.58 7.63
N THR A 61 -21.21 -10.30 7.87
CA THR A 61 -20.74 -9.85 9.18
C THR A 61 -21.81 -10.05 10.24
N ASP A 62 -23.09 -9.78 9.96
CA ASP A 62 -24.21 -10.06 10.88
C ASP A 62 -24.33 -11.56 11.20
N GLU A 63 -24.29 -12.42 10.18
CA GLU A 63 -24.25 -13.88 10.38
C GLU A 63 -23.08 -14.30 11.29
N GLY A 64 -21.90 -13.71 11.09
CA GLY A 64 -20.75 -13.93 11.95
C GLY A 64 -20.95 -13.43 13.38
N LEU A 65 -21.57 -12.27 13.60
CA LEU A 65 -21.86 -11.76 14.94
C LEU A 65 -22.83 -12.69 15.68
N GLN A 66 -23.85 -13.22 15.01
CA GLN A 66 -24.79 -14.16 15.61
C GLN A 66 -24.11 -15.46 16.09
N GLU A 67 -23.08 -15.95 15.39
CA GLU A 67 -22.30 -17.14 15.78
C GLU A 67 -21.49 -16.94 17.08
N LEU A 68 -21.21 -15.69 17.49
CA LEU A 68 -20.43 -15.41 18.70
C LEU A 68 -21.21 -15.71 20.00
N GLY A 69 -22.53 -15.87 19.89
CA GLY A 69 -23.43 -16.19 21.00
C GLY A 69 -24.02 -14.97 21.72
N PRO A 70 -24.90 -15.20 22.71
CA PRO A 70 -25.76 -14.16 23.31
C PRO A 70 -25.01 -13.08 24.10
N GLU A 71 -23.74 -13.32 24.47
CA GLU A 71 -22.91 -12.29 25.10
C GLU A 71 -22.50 -11.19 24.11
N SER A 72 -22.39 -11.52 22.82
CA SER A 72 -22.01 -10.56 21.77
C SER A 72 -23.13 -9.59 21.40
N GLU A 73 -24.40 -9.98 21.55
CA GLU A 73 -25.59 -9.18 21.18
C GLU A 73 -25.68 -7.84 21.94
N LYS A 74 -24.97 -7.72 23.07
CA LYS A 74 -24.95 -6.52 23.91
C LYS A 74 -23.73 -5.63 23.64
N ILE A 75 -22.83 -6.06 22.77
CA ILE A 75 -21.56 -5.40 22.48
C ILE A 75 -21.65 -4.79 21.09
N ASN A 76 -21.49 -3.48 21.01
CA ASN A 76 -21.38 -2.77 19.74
C ASN A 76 -19.99 -2.13 19.55
N THR A 77 -19.16 -2.10 20.60
CA THR A 77 -17.78 -1.60 20.54
C THR A 77 -16.92 -2.50 19.67
N VAL A 78 -16.33 -1.95 18.60
CA VAL A 78 -15.58 -2.73 17.59
C VAL A 78 -14.20 -2.15 17.28
N VAL A 79 -13.24 -3.01 16.99
CA VAL A 79 -12.01 -2.68 16.25
C VAL A 79 -11.97 -3.47 14.96
N PHE A 80 -11.57 -2.80 13.88
CA PHE A 80 -11.40 -3.44 12.58
C PHE A 80 -9.95 -3.90 12.38
N ALA A 81 -9.74 -5.15 12.00
CA ALA A 81 -8.43 -5.63 11.57
C ALA A 81 -8.40 -5.67 10.04
N LEU A 82 -7.65 -4.75 9.43
CA LEU A 82 -7.69 -4.47 8.00
C LEU A 82 -6.42 -4.97 7.29
N GLU A 83 -6.58 -5.42 6.06
CA GLU A 83 -5.44 -5.82 5.22
C GLU A 83 -4.56 -4.62 4.84
N LYS A 84 -3.25 -4.85 4.62
CA LYS A 84 -2.28 -3.80 4.27
C LYS A 84 -2.74 -2.96 3.07
N GLY A 85 -3.33 -3.62 2.07
CA GLY A 85 -3.84 -2.97 0.87
C GLY A 85 -5.00 -2.00 1.10
N TRP A 86 -5.64 -2.01 2.28
CA TRP A 86 -6.74 -1.11 2.64
C TRP A 86 -6.25 0.21 3.24
N ILE A 87 -4.95 0.31 3.56
CA ILE A 87 -4.38 1.43 4.30
C ILE A 87 -3.28 2.09 3.46
N ALA A 88 -3.38 3.40 3.27
CA ALA A 88 -2.37 4.21 2.60
C ALA A 88 -1.96 5.38 3.50
N ALA A 89 -0.67 5.53 3.76
CA ALA A 89 -0.12 6.59 4.63
C ALA A 89 -0.80 6.67 6.03
N GLY A 90 -1.16 5.52 6.61
CA GLY A 90 -1.79 5.44 7.93
C GLY A 90 -3.29 5.78 7.96
N VAL A 91 -3.92 5.97 6.80
CA VAL A 91 -5.35 6.24 6.65
C VAL A 91 -6.01 5.15 5.83
N ILE A 92 -7.25 4.78 6.18
CA ILE A 92 -8.06 3.83 5.41
C ILE A 92 -8.39 4.47 4.06
N GLN A 93 -8.19 3.73 2.98
CA GLN A 93 -8.50 4.21 1.63
C GLN A 93 -10.00 4.50 1.46
N PRO A 94 -10.40 5.50 0.64
CA PRO A 94 -11.79 5.94 0.55
C PRO A 94 -12.80 4.83 0.20
N LYS A 95 -12.43 3.92 -0.72
CA LYS A 95 -13.26 2.78 -1.14
C LYS A 95 -13.59 1.86 0.03
N GLN A 96 -12.58 1.53 0.83
CA GLN A 96 -12.71 0.68 2.02
C GLN A 96 -13.39 1.41 3.17
N GLN A 97 -13.17 2.72 3.31
CA GLN A 97 -13.86 3.54 4.29
C GLN A 97 -15.37 3.53 4.06
N GLN A 98 -15.82 3.63 2.81
CA GLN A 98 -17.26 3.53 2.47
C GLN A 98 -17.86 2.17 2.87
N LEU A 99 -17.14 1.06 2.65
CA LEU A 99 -17.58 -0.27 3.09
C LEU A 99 -17.73 -0.33 4.61
N ILE A 100 -16.75 0.21 5.35
CA ILE A 100 -16.78 0.26 6.81
C ILE A 100 -17.92 1.15 7.30
N ASP A 101 -18.16 2.31 6.68
CA ASP A 101 -19.23 3.23 7.07
C ASP A 101 -20.62 2.58 6.91
N VAL A 102 -20.84 1.84 5.82
CA VAL A 102 -22.06 1.04 5.61
C VAL A 102 -22.22 -0.01 6.71
N LEU A 103 -21.15 -0.75 7.01
CA LEU A 103 -21.15 -1.80 8.02
C LEU A 103 -21.41 -1.25 9.42
N VAL A 104 -20.75 -0.14 9.79
CA VAL A 104 -20.94 0.57 11.06
C VAL A 104 -22.38 1.06 11.22
N LYS A 105 -22.94 1.66 10.16
CA LYS A 105 -24.29 2.21 10.18
C LYS A 105 -25.35 1.10 10.28
N ASP A 106 -25.28 0.10 9.42
CA ASP A 106 -26.33 -0.90 9.28
C ASP A 106 -26.32 -1.92 10.43
N LEU A 107 -25.14 -2.21 11.00
CA LEU A 107 -24.99 -3.09 12.17
C LEU A 107 -24.93 -2.31 13.50
N SER A 108 -25.12 -0.99 13.48
CA SER A 108 -25.11 -0.13 14.68
C SER A 108 -23.85 -0.31 15.55
N LEU A 109 -22.68 -0.42 14.92
CA LEU A 109 -21.40 -0.62 15.61
C LEU A 109 -20.79 0.72 16.06
N ASN A 110 -19.96 0.66 17.10
CA ASN A 110 -19.22 1.78 17.66
C ASN A 110 -17.72 1.53 17.46
N PRO A 111 -17.11 2.00 16.36
CA PRO A 111 -15.70 1.76 16.09
C PRO A 111 -14.80 2.56 17.03
N VAL A 112 -13.84 1.87 17.65
CA VAL A 112 -12.82 2.47 18.52
C VAL A 112 -11.53 2.73 17.73
N GLY A 113 -11.32 2.01 16.63
CA GLY A 113 -10.14 2.17 15.77
C GLY A 113 -9.97 0.97 14.83
N PHE A 114 -8.80 0.91 14.21
CA PHE A 114 -8.40 -0.22 13.36
C PHE A 114 -6.94 -0.61 13.62
N ILE A 115 -6.60 -1.84 13.25
CA ILE A 115 -5.23 -2.35 13.21
C ILE A 115 -4.91 -2.85 11.79
N GLU A 116 -3.67 -2.71 11.34
CA GLU A 116 -3.21 -3.31 10.10
C GLU A 116 -2.72 -4.74 10.39
N GLN A 117 -3.24 -5.73 9.64
CA GLN A 117 -3.03 -7.15 9.93
C GLN A 117 -1.54 -7.56 9.86
N THR A 118 -0.80 -7.10 8.86
CA THR A 118 0.62 -7.43 8.63
C THR A 118 1.49 -6.90 9.76
N GLU A 119 1.35 -5.63 10.11
CA GLU A 119 2.05 -4.95 11.20
C GLU A 119 1.69 -5.60 12.54
N ALA A 120 0.40 -5.84 12.79
CA ALA A 120 -0.07 -6.46 14.02
C ALA A 120 0.53 -7.86 14.23
N LEU A 121 0.50 -8.70 13.21
CA LEU A 121 1.03 -10.06 13.26
C LEU A 121 2.56 -10.06 13.36
N THR A 122 3.23 -9.21 12.58
CA THR A 122 4.68 -9.06 12.62
C THR A 122 5.15 -8.61 13.99
N HIS A 123 4.50 -7.60 14.57
CA HIS A 123 4.84 -7.08 15.89
C HIS A 123 4.59 -8.12 17.00
N ALA A 124 3.45 -8.82 16.96
CA ALA A 124 3.14 -9.86 17.92
C ALA A 124 4.17 -10.99 17.89
N LEU A 125 4.53 -11.48 16.70
CA LEU A 125 5.49 -12.58 16.52
C LEU A 125 6.92 -12.14 16.83
N ALA A 126 7.32 -10.93 16.42
CA ALA A 126 8.63 -10.39 16.76
C ALA A 126 8.81 -10.25 18.28
N THR A 127 7.80 -9.73 18.99
CA THR A 127 7.87 -9.57 20.44
C THR A 127 8.01 -10.90 21.18
N GLN A 128 7.42 -11.98 20.66
CA GLN A 128 7.59 -13.33 21.23
C GLN A 128 8.96 -13.94 20.94
N GLN A 129 9.63 -13.54 19.85
CA GLN A 129 10.93 -14.07 19.41
C GLN A 129 12.13 -13.28 19.93
N SER A 130 12.29 -13.19 21.26
CA SER A 130 13.36 -12.41 21.91
C SER A 130 14.81 -12.86 21.57
N SER A 131 15.00 -14.09 21.08
CA SER A 131 16.32 -14.65 20.74
C SER A 131 16.37 -15.44 19.42
N GLY A 132 15.24 -15.53 18.71
CA GLY A 132 15.12 -16.30 17.46
C GLY A 132 15.31 -15.45 16.20
N SER A 133 15.48 -16.12 15.06
CA SER A 133 15.38 -15.49 13.73
C SER A 133 14.54 -16.38 12.81
N SER A 134 13.58 -15.80 12.12
CA SER A 134 12.73 -16.50 11.14
C SER A 134 12.29 -15.54 10.04
N VAL A 135 11.95 -16.10 8.89
CA VAL A 135 11.21 -15.37 7.86
C VAL A 135 9.73 -15.67 8.04
N LEU A 136 8.93 -14.63 8.25
CA LEU A 136 7.48 -14.71 8.25
C LEU A 136 7.00 -14.61 6.80
N LEU A 137 6.13 -15.52 6.38
CA LEU A 137 5.46 -15.50 5.08
C LEU A 137 3.97 -15.26 5.34
N LEU A 138 3.54 -14.01 5.22
CA LEU A 138 2.13 -13.66 5.33
C LEU A 138 1.49 -13.78 3.94
N ILE A 139 0.63 -14.78 3.79
CA ILE A 139 0.01 -15.13 2.52
C ILE A 139 -1.38 -14.51 2.48
N SER A 140 -1.56 -13.56 1.57
CA SER A 140 -2.84 -12.93 1.24
C SER A 140 -3.46 -13.57 -0.01
N GLN A 141 -4.56 -12.99 -0.49
CA GLN A 141 -5.24 -13.44 -1.70
C GLN A 141 -4.39 -13.17 -2.95
N THR A 142 -3.78 -11.99 -3.02
CA THR A 142 -3.06 -11.48 -4.20
C THR A 142 -1.58 -11.25 -3.97
N THR A 143 -1.10 -11.35 -2.74
CA THR A 143 0.29 -11.06 -2.38
C THR A 143 0.86 -12.02 -1.34
N ILE A 144 2.18 -12.17 -1.33
CA ILE A 144 2.96 -12.80 -0.26
C ILE A 144 3.90 -11.74 0.31
N ASN A 145 3.79 -11.47 1.61
CA ASN A 145 4.70 -10.60 2.34
C ASN A 145 5.74 -11.44 3.08
N ALA A 146 6.99 -11.38 2.64
CA ALA A 146 8.12 -12.02 3.29
C ALA A 146 8.84 -11.03 4.20
N ILE A 147 8.87 -11.32 5.51
CA ILE A 147 9.38 -10.41 6.53
C ILE A 147 10.46 -11.13 7.33
N LEU A 148 11.68 -10.60 7.34
CA LEU A 148 12.75 -11.12 8.18
C LEU A 148 12.64 -10.55 9.59
N VAL A 149 12.43 -11.44 10.56
CA VAL A 149 12.45 -11.11 11.98
C VAL A 149 13.68 -11.73 12.62
N SER A 150 14.43 -10.93 13.38
CA SER A 150 15.60 -11.37 14.15
C SER A 150 15.68 -10.61 15.47
N GLN A 151 15.84 -11.33 16.58
CA GLN A 151 15.99 -10.74 17.93
C GLN A 151 14.86 -9.77 18.27
N GLY A 152 13.64 -10.15 17.92
CA GLY A 152 12.42 -9.35 18.09
C GLY A 152 12.36 -8.04 17.32
N LYS A 153 13.13 -7.91 16.23
CA LYS A 153 13.10 -6.77 15.31
C LYS A 153 12.90 -7.23 13.88
N THR A 154 12.18 -6.42 13.10
CA THR A 154 12.08 -6.57 11.65
C THR A 154 13.34 -6.01 10.99
N LEU A 155 14.03 -6.83 10.20
CA LEU A 155 15.27 -6.47 9.49
C LEU A 155 15.07 -6.20 7.99
N GLY A 156 13.98 -6.71 7.42
CA GLY A 156 13.62 -6.51 6.02
C GLY A 156 12.21 -7.01 5.74
N GLU A 157 11.58 -6.46 4.71
CA GLU A 157 10.24 -6.83 4.27
C GLU A 157 10.16 -6.71 2.75
N GLN A 158 9.55 -7.70 2.11
CA GLN A 158 9.30 -7.72 0.66
C GLN A 158 7.88 -8.21 0.40
N SER A 159 7.18 -7.52 -0.49
CA SER A 159 5.81 -7.87 -0.93
C SER A 159 5.85 -8.23 -2.41
N ILE A 160 5.36 -9.41 -2.76
CA ILE A 160 5.30 -9.91 -4.15
C ILE A 160 3.89 -10.38 -4.47
N GLY A 161 3.48 -10.21 -5.72
CA GLY A 161 2.20 -10.72 -6.20
C GLY A 161 2.17 -12.25 -6.22
N LYS A 162 1.06 -12.83 -5.77
CA LYS A 162 0.82 -14.27 -5.77
C LYS A 162 0.42 -14.72 -7.18
N SER A 163 1.07 -15.77 -7.66
CA SER A 163 0.73 -16.49 -8.87
C SER A 163 0.01 -17.80 -8.52
N GLY A 164 -0.05 -18.73 -9.47
CA GLY A 164 -0.51 -20.10 -9.21
C GLY A 164 0.57 -21.02 -8.64
N ASP A 165 1.81 -20.55 -8.48
CA ASP A 165 2.97 -21.34 -8.06
C ASP A 165 3.59 -20.76 -6.78
N MET A 166 3.23 -21.37 -5.64
CA MET A 166 3.67 -20.95 -4.31
C MET A 166 5.20 -20.97 -4.16
N VAL A 167 5.87 -21.97 -4.74
CA VAL A 167 7.32 -22.13 -4.60
C VAL A 167 8.04 -21.04 -5.39
N ALA A 168 7.57 -20.72 -6.59
CA ALA A 168 8.13 -19.65 -7.40
C ALA A 168 7.97 -18.27 -6.72
N ASP A 169 6.77 -17.98 -6.21
CA ASP A 169 6.48 -16.70 -5.55
C ASP A 169 7.33 -16.50 -4.29
N VAL A 170 7.43 -17.54 -3.46
CA VAL A 170 8.27 -17.51 -2.25
C VAL A 170 9.76 -17.44 -2.62
N THR A 171 10.20 -18.10 -3.69
CA THR A 171 11.58 -18.00 -4.20
C THR A 171 11.93 -16.56 -4.57
N GLU A 172 11.04 -15.86 -5.28
CA GLU A 172 11.22 -14.44 -5.60
C GLU A 172 11.28 -13.59 -4.33
N ALA A 173 10.43 -13.88 -3.35
CA ALA A 173 10.36 -13.16 -2.09
C ALA A 173 11.62 -13.28 -1.27
N LEU A 174 12.13 -14.50 -1.14
CA LEU A 174 13.38 -14.78 -0.46
C LEU A 174 14.56 -14.15 -1.21
N ALA A 175 14.59 -14.19 -2.54
CA ALA A 175 15.65 -13.57 -3.33
C ALA A 175 15.74 -12.06 -3.09
N ARG A 176 14.61 -11.33 -3.15
CA ARG A 176 14.57 -9.88 -2.87
C ARG A 176 14.88 -9.56 -1.42
N LEU A 177 14.34 -10.35 -0.49
CA LEU A 177 14.56 -10.13 0.94
C LEU A 177 16.03 -10.34 1.30
N ARG A 178 16.68 -11.30 0.65
CA ARG A 178 18.11 -11.57 0.82
C ARG A 178 18.98 -10.42 0.32
N GLN A 179 18.63 -9.78 -0.80
CA GLN A 179 19.36 -8.61 -1.28
C GLN A 179 19.38 -7.48 -0.24
N GLN A 180 18.33 -7.36 0.57
CA GLN A 180 18.22 -6.37 1.62
C GLN A 180 18.92 -6.77 2.92
N ALA A 181 18.80 -8.04 3.33
CA ALA A 181 19.20 -8.47 4.69
C ALA A 181 20.34 -9.49 4.75
N GLY A 182 20.88 -9.93 3.61
CA GLY A 182 21.90 -10.97 3.54
C GLY A 182 21.32 -12.37 3.78
N THR A 183 22.14 -13.31 4.25
CA THR A 183 21.75 -14.71 4.46
C THR A 183 20.53 -14.86 5.37
N LEU A 184 19.55 -15.66 4.94
CA LEU A 184 18.27 -15.81 5.65
C LEU A 184 18.32 -16.96 6.67
N PRO A 185 17.57 -16.86 7.78
CA PRO A 185 17.47 -17.94 8.75
C PRO A 185 16.69 -19.12 8.17
N PRO A 186 17.07 -20.37 8.50
CA PRO A 186 16.47 -21.58 7.96
C PRO A 186 15.15 -21.94 8.64
N LYS A 187 14.35 -20.93 9.03
CA LYS A 187 13.01 -21.11 9.61
C LYS A 187 12.03 -20.20 8.87
N LEU A 188 11.13 -20.82 8.12
CA LEU A 188 10.01 -20.17 7.45
C LEU A 188 8.74 -20.41 8.27
N LEU A 189 8.04 -19.35 8.63
CA LEU A 189 6.76 -19.41 9.32
C LEU A 189 5.68 -18.84 8.41
N CYS A 190 4.80 -19.71 7.90
CA CYS A 190 3.68 -19.34 7.05
C CYS A 190 2.47 -18.97 7.91
N LEU A 191 1.76 -17.91 7.54
CA LEU A 191 0.54 -17.52 8.21
C LEU A 191 -0.38 -16.77 7.25
N SER A 192 -1.69 -16.83 7.51
CA SER A 192 -2.69 -16.15 6.70
C SER A 192 -3.90 -15.79 7.56
N THR A 193 -4.57 -14.70 7.21
CA THR A 193 -5.92 -14.33 7.70
C THR A 193 -7.02 -14.76 6.73
N LEU A 194 -6.64 -15.33 5.58
CA LEU A 194 -7.50 -15.69 4.45
C LEU A 194 -7.56 -17.19 4.20
N LEU A 195 -6.43 -17.87 4.26
CA LEU A 195 -6.33 -19.31 4.02
C LEU A 195 -6.79 -20.11 5.25
N THR A 196 -7.32 -21.30 4.99
CA THR A 196 -7.62 -22.31 6.00
C THR A 196 -6.35 -23.04 6.44
N ASP A 197 -6.39 -23.72 7.59
CA ASP A 197 -5.25 -24.52 8.07
C ASP A 197 -4.88 -25.64 7.06
N GLU A 198 -5.86 -26.20 6.33
CA GLU A 198 -5.64 -27.23 5.29
C GLU A 198 -4.89 -26.66 4.06
N GLU A 199 -5.25 -25.45 3.63
CA GLU A 199 -4.55 -24.76 2.54
C GLU A 199 -3.14 -24.34 2.94
N LEU A 200 -2.94 -23.91 4.20
CA LEU A 200 -1.61 -23.61 4.73
C LEU A 200 -0.74 -24.87 4.87
N GLU A 201 -1.31 -26.00 5.26
CA GLU A 201 -0.61 -27.27 5.29
C GLU A 201 -0.20 -27.72 3.88
N THR A 202 -1.04 -27.49 2.87
CA THR A 202 -0.70 -27.73 1.47
C THR A 202 0.49 -26.87 1.03
N ALA A 203 0.44 -25.55 1.30
CA ALA A 203 1.55 -24.65 1.01
C ALA A 203 2.84 -25.05 1.76
N GLN A 204 2.73 -25.50 3.01
CA GLN A 204 3.85 -26.01 3.79
C GLN A 204 4.49 -27.24 3.12
N GLN A 205 3.69 -28.19 2.64
CA GLN A 205 4.19 -29.39 1.96
C GLN A 205 4.90 -29.05 0.64
N GLU A 206 4.35 -28.13 -0.15
CA GLU A 206 4.97 -27.63 -1.37
C GLU A 206 6.33 -26.97 -1.09
N LEU A 207 6.39 -26.10 -0.08
CA LEU A 207 7.63 -25.42 0.31
C LEU A 207 8.66 -26.37 0.92
N LEU A 208 8.25 -27.43 1.62
CA LEU A 208 9.18 -28.46 2.13
C LEU A 208 9.77 -29.32 1.01
N ALA A 209 8.99 -29.57 -0.04
CA ALA A 209 9.42 -30.35 -1.20
C ALA A 209 10.35 -29.58 -2.15
N ALA A 210 10.40 -28.25 -2.05
CA ALA A 210 11.24 -27.41 -2.89
C ALA A 210 12.74 -27.60 -2.66
N GLU A 211 13.53 -27.55 -3.74
CA GLU A 211 14.98 -27.77 -3.72
C GLU A 211 15.78 -26.51 -3.33
N TRP A 212 15.64 -26.09 -2.06
CA TRP A 212 16.34 -24.89 -1.55
C TRP A 212 17.86 -24.99 -1.57
N GLN A 213 18.45 -26.19 -1.62
CA GLN A 213 19.91 -26.36 -1.64
C GLN A 213 20.58 -25.83 -2.91
N SER A 214 19.81 -25.74 -4.01
CA SER A 214 20.28 -25.13 -5.25
C SER A 214 20.31 -23.60 -5.18
N THR A 215 19.62 -23.03 -4.19
CA THR A 215 19.57 -21.60 -3.91
C THR A 215 20.55 -21.26 -2.78
N ASP A 216 21.10 -20.05 -2.81
CA ASP A 216 22.05 -19.58 -1.80
C ASP A 216 21.36 -18.82 -0.64
N PHE A 217 20.03 -18.93 -0.53
CA PHE A 217 19.22 -18.23 0.47
C PHE A 217 19.52 -18.66 1.91
N PHE A 218 19.73 -19.97 2.14
CA PHE A 218 19.90 -20.57 3.45
C PHE A 218 21.22 -21.36 3.55
N LEU A 219 21.81 -21.41 4.74
CA LEU A 219 23.01 -22.26 4.99
C LEU A 219 22.66 -23.74 5.15
N GLN A 220 21.41 -24.04 5.48
CA GLN A 220 20.87 -25.37 5.65
C GLN A 220 19.43 -25.39 5.16
N GLN A 221 18.88 -26.58 4.88
CA GLN A 221 17.50 -26.70 4.44
C GLN A 221 16.55 -26.05 5.46
N PRO A 222 15.63 -25.17 5.00
CA PRO A 222 14.73 -24.49 5.92
C PRO A 222 13.70 -25.45 6.50
N SER A 223 13.39 -25.28 7.79
CA SER A 223 12.15 -25.80 8.37
C SER A 223 11.00 -24.88 7.97
N VAL A 224 9.91 -25.44 7.45
CA VAL A 224 8.68 -24.71 7.16
C VAL A 224 7.64 -25.10 8.20
N GLU A 225 7.12 -24.12 8.92
CA GLU A 225 6.03 -24.25 9.90
C GLU A 225 4.89 -23.33 9.44
N PHE A 226 3.65 -23.61 9.85
CA PHE A 226 2.56 -22.65 9.72
C PHE A 226 1.96 -22.32 11.08
N LEU A 227 1.35 -21.14 11.18
CA LEU A 227 0.65 -20.70 12.36
C LEU A 227 -0.85 -20.99 12.20
N PRO A 228 -1.47 -21.78 13.10
CA PRO A 228 -2.91 -22.09 13.00
C PRO A 228 -3.75 -20.82 13.08
N GLU A 229 -4.89 -20.81 12.40
CA GLU A 229 -5.82 -19.66 12.36
C GLU A 229 -6.16 -19.15 13.76
N GLU A 230 -6.42 -20.04 14.72
CA GLU A 230 -6.72 -19.66 16.10
C GLU A 230 -5.61 -18.81 16.72
N THR A 231 -4.35 -19.15 16.46
CA THR A 231 -3.20 -18.41 16.99
C THR A 231 -3.04 -17.06 16.28
N VAL A 232 -3.28 -17.00 14.97
CA VAL A 232 -3.31 -15.75 14.19
C VAL A 232 -4.35 -14.78 14.77
N LEU A 233 -5.57 -15.27 15.02
CA LEU A 233 -6.65 -14.46 15.60
C LEU A 233 -6.32 -13.98 17.02
N VAL A 234 -5.66 -14.80 17.84
CA VAL A 234 -5.19 -14.40 19.18
C VAL A 234 -4.16 -13.27 19.08
N HIS A 235 -3.24 -13.31 18.13
CA HIS A 235 -2.26 -12.23 17.94
C HIS A 235 -2.92 -10.93 17.47
N LEU A 236 -3.83 -11.00 16.51
CA LEU A 236 -4.62 -9.82 16.08
C LEU A 236 -5.41 -9.24 17.26
N ALA A 237 -6.05 -10.10 18.05
CA ALA A 237 -6.79 -9.72 19.24
C ALA A 237 -5.93 -8.99 20.28
N GLN A 238 -4.70 -9.48 20.52
CA GLN A 238 -3.75 -8.83 21.42
C GLN A 238 -3.40 -7.42 20.96
N GLN A 239 -3.14 -7.25 19.66
CA GLN A 239 -2.83 -5.92 19.11
C GLN A 239 -4.05 -4.99 19.11
N ALA A 240 -5.25 -5.51 18.86
CA ALA A 240 -6.49 -4.75 18.99
C ALA A 240 -6.71 -4.26 20.43
N GLY A 241 -6.43 -5.11 21.43
CA GLY A 241 -6.46 -4.72 22.84
C GLY A 241 -5.49 -3.58 23.18
N VAL A 242 -4.26 -3.66 22.70
CA VAL A 242 -3.27 -2.57 22.88
C VAL A 242 -3.77 -1.27 22.26
N ALA A 243 -4.33 -1.30 21.05
CA ALA A 243 -4.84 -0.12 20.35
C ALA A 243 -6.02 0.56 21.09
N THR A 244 -6.93 -0.23 21.68
CA THR A 244 -8.08 0.30 22.44
C THR A 244 -7.70 0.90 23.79
N HIS A 245 -6.71 0.33 24.48
CA HIS A 245 -6.18 0.91 25.73
C HIS A 245 -5.49 2.27 25.52
N ILE A 246 -4.89 2.50 24.36
CA ILE A 246 -4.29 3.81 24.00
C ILE A 246 -5.38 4.85 23.73
N THR A 247 -6.48 4.45 23.06
CA THR A 247 -7.56 5.36 22.65
C THR A 247 -8.43 5.83 23.83
N THR A 248 -8.67 4.97 24.81
CA THR A 248 -9.50 5.29 26.01
C THR A 248 -8.87 6.29 26.99
N GLN A 249 -7.61 6.69 26.80
CA GLN A 249 -6.95 7.73 27.60
C GLN A 249 -7.10 9.15 27.02
N THR A 250 -7.73 9.32 25.86
CA THR A 250 -7.94 10.63 25.21
C THR A 250 -9.42 10.81 24.85
N PRO A 251 -10.16 11.76 25.44
CA PRO A 251 -11.58 11.95 25.11
C PRO A 251 -11.72 12.67 23.76
N VAL A 252 -12.43 12.08 22.80
CA VAL A 252 -12.83 12.73 21.54
C VAL A 252 -14.36 12.64 21.39
N GLN A 253 -14.98 13.78 21.06
CA GLN A 253 -16.42 13.92 20.85
C GLN A 253 -16.87 13.19 19.58
N ALA A 254 -18.06 12.58 19.67
CA ALA A 254 -18.76 11.97 18.54
C ALA A 254 -19.30 13.05 17.61
N ASP A 255 -18.70 13.16 16.43
CA ASP A 255 -19.37 13.29 15.13
C ASP A 255 -18.27 13.23 14.05
N ASN A 256 -18.39 12.23 13.18
CA ASN A 256 -17.43 11.77 12.16
C ASN A 256 -16.28 10.89 12.68
N PHE A 257 -16.21 9.68 12.12
CA PHE A 257 -15.08 8.77 12.27
C PHE A 257 -13.82 9.43 11.69
N VAL A 258 -13.03 10.05 12.57
CA VAL A 258 -11.64 10.41 12.29
C VAL A 258 -10.80 9.52 13.17
N PRO A 259 -10.23 8.42 12.65
CA PRO A 259 -9.35 7.59 13.46
C PRO A 259 -8.13 8.42 13.87
N ALA A 260 -7.75 8.30 15.14
CA ALA A 260 -6.45 8.78 15.57
C ALA A 260 -5.37 8.07 14.74
N THR A 261 -4.50 8.85 14.11
CA THR A 261 -3.29 8.37 13.43
C THR A 261 -2.55 7.41 14.35
N ALA A 262 -2.47 6.13 13.97
CA ALA A 262 -1.54 5.20 14.57
C ALA A 262 -0.13 5.77 14.35
N LYS A 263 0.58 6.08 15.44
CA LYS A 263 2.00 6.40 15.37
C LYS A 263 2.71 5.15 14.88
N SER A 264 3.12 5.14 13.62
CA SER A 264 3.99 4.11 13.05
C SER A 264 5.19 3.89 13.96
N PHE A 265 5.31 2.71 14.56
CA PHE A 265 6.52 2.32 15.29
C PHE A 265 7.46 1.63 14.31
N GLY A 266 8.27 2.40 13.58
CA GLY A 266 9.28 1.84 12.69
C GLY A 266 10.14 2.91 12.06
N ILE A 267 11.42 2.96 12.45
CA ILE A 267 12.44 3.81 11.82
C ILE A 267 12.73 3.24 10.43
N PRO A 268 12.61 4.01 9.32
CA PRO A 268 13.10 3.56 8.02
C PRO A 268 14.64 3.49 8.06
N ILE A 269 15.19 2.32 7.75
CA ILE A 269 16.62 2.16 7.47
C ILE A 269 16.84 2.64 6.03
N PRO A 270 17.60 3.73 5.78
CA PRO A 270 17.97 4.09 4.42
C PRO A 270 18.96 3.04 3.89
N ALA A 271 18.58 2.37 2.80
CA ALA A 271 19.49 1.55 2.01
C ALA A 271 20.56 2.46 1.38
N ALA A 272 21.77 2.43 1.94
CA ALA A 272 22.93 3.02 1.28
C ALA A 272 23.35 2.11 0.11
N PRO A 273 23.66 2.66 -1.08
CA PRO A 273 24.21 1.87 -2.17
C PRO A 273 25.62 1.41 -1.79
N LEU A 274 25.85 0.09 -1.81
CA LEU A 274 27.18 -0.48 -1.69
C LEU A 274 27.98 -0.18 -2.97
N PRO A 275 29.27 0.20 -2.87
CA PRO A 275 30.11 0.43 -4.02
C PRO A 275 30.41 -0.90 -4.72
N GLU A 276 30.28 -0.90 -6.05
CA GLU A 276 30.68 -1.99 -6.92
C GLU A 276 32.16 -2.34 -6.69
N SER A 277 32.42 -3.55 -6.20
CA SER A 277 33.76 -4.13 -6.21
C SER A 277 34.06 -4.64 -7.61
N ASP A 278 34.80 -3.83 -8.35
CA ASP A 278 35.31 -4.13 -9.69
C ASP A 278 36.35 -5.27 -9.61
N PHE A 279 35.88 -6.52 -9.70
CA PHE A 279 36.73 -7.71 -9.89
C PHE A 279 37.03 -7.88 -11.39
N GLY A 280 37.86 -6.99 -11.92
CA GLY A 280 38.47 -7.11 -13.23
C GLY A 280 39.69 -8.02 -13.19
N PHE A 281 39.54 -9.24 -13.70
CA PHE A 281 40.60 -10.21 -13.95
C PHE A 281 41.71 -9.59 -14.82
N THR A 282 42.97 -9.71 -14.39
CA THR A 282 44.12 -9.37 -15.24
C THR A 282 44.29 -10.41 -16.33
N ASP A 283 44.10 -9.98 -17.57
CA ASP A 283 44.45 -10.75 -18.77
C ASP A 283 45.93 -11.14 -18.75
N VAL A 284 46.16 -12.46 -18.77
CA VAL A 284 47.47 -13.07 -18.99
C VAL A 284 47.81 -12.93 -20.48
N ALA A 285 48.53 -11.87 -20.83
CA ALA A 285 49.16 -11.77 -22.14
C ALA A 285 50.51 -12.52 -22.13
N GLN A 286 50.55 -13.67 -22.82
CA GLN A 286 51.79 -14.27 -23.31
C GLN A 286 52.44 -13.35 -24.37
N PRO A 287 53.77 -13.36 -24.50
CA PRO A 287 54.39 -13.21 -25.80
C PRO A 287 55.02 -14.54 -26.24
N LYS A 288 54.64 -14.94 -27.46
CA LYS A 288 55.25 -16.01 -28.25
C LYS A 288 56.51 -15.50 -28.94
N ASP A 289 57.41 -16.46 -29.17
CA ASP A 289 58.64 -16.40 -29.92
C ASP A 289 58.57 -15.64 -31.25
N ASP A 290 59.65 -14.94 -31.61
CA ASP A 290 60.59 -15.42 -32.63
C ASP A 290 61.60 -14.34 -33.03
N ALA A 291 62.86 -14.77 -33.16
CA ALA A 291 63.85 -14.37 -34.18
C ALA A 291 65.25 -14.24 -33.59
N ALA A 292 65.95 -15.38 -33.63
CA ALA A 292 67.39 -15.48 -33.55
C ALA A 292 68.08 -14.50 -34.50
N ARG A 293 69.03 -13.72 -33.96
CA ARG A 293 70.21 -13.26 -34.70
C ARG A 293 71.45 -13.44 -33.85
N HIS A 294 72.27 -14.39 -34.29
CA HIS A 294 73.64 -14.60 -33.83
C HIS A 294 74.47 -13.35 -34.09
N VAL A 295 75.06 -12.78 -33.04
CA VAL A 295 76.26 -11.94 -33.16
C VAL A 295 77.27 -12.43 -32.13
N ILE A 296 78.41 -12.85 -32.68
CA ILE A 296 79.57 -13.46 -32.05
C ILE A 296 80.16 -12.54 -30.97
N PRO A 297 80.39 -12.98 -29.72
CA PRO A 297 81.22 -12.21 -28.81
C PRO A 297 82.69 -12.44 -29.16
N ALA A 298 83.33 -11.44 -29.78
CA ALA A 298 84.77 -11.38 -29.83
C ALA A 298 85.32 -11.23 -28.39
N LYS A 299 86.12 -12.19 -27.95
CA LYS A 299 86.92 -12.09 -26.73
C LYS A 299 87.90 -10.92 -26.89
N LEU A 300 87.60 -9.77 -26.27
CA LEU A 300 88.63 -8.81 -25.89
C LEU A 300 88.91 -8.97 -24.40
N THR A 301 89.93 -9.75 -24.10
CA THR A 301 90.61 -9.75 -22.81
C THR A 301 91.40 -8.45 -22.68
N HIS A 302 90.80 -7.42 -22.08
CA HIS A 302 91.55 -6.32 -21.48
C HIS A 302 91.30 -6.31 -19.98
N LYS A 303 92.39 -6.50 -19.23
CA LYS A 303 92.42 -6.36 -17.77
C LYS A 303 91.94 -4.95 -17.40
N PRO A 304 90.91 -4.78 -16.55
CA PRO A 304 90.57 -3.44 -16.08
C PRO A 304 91.67 -2.96 -15.14
N HIS A 305 92.25 -1.81 -15.46
CA HIS A 305 93.06 -1.06 -14.48
C HIS A 305 92.15 -0.64 -13.31
N PRO A 306 92.53 -0.86 -12.05
CA PRO A 306 91.67 -0.64 -10.88
C PRO A 306 91.28 0.83 -10.64
N PHE A 307 91.85 1.78 -11.39
CA PHE A 307 91.63 3.22 -11.20
C PHE A 307 90.52 3.83 -12.08
N ILE A 308 90.12 3.20 -13.20
CA ILE A 308 89.02 3.71 -14.06
C ILE A 308 87.65 3.24 -13.54
N ALA A 309 87.56 1.99 -13.07
CA ALA A 309 86.35 1.48 -12.42
C ALA A 309 86.00 2.28 -11.15
N LEU A 310 87.01 2.70 -10.37
CA LEU A 310 86.80 3.51 -9.17
C LEU A 310 86.31 4.93 -9.50
N GLY A 311 86.75 5.52 -10.62
CA GLY A 311 86.28 6.83 -11.10
C GLY A 311 84.86 6.81 -11.66
N ILE A 312 84.46 5.71 -12.34
CA ILE A 312 83.07 5.52 -12.81
C ILE A 312 82.14 5.26 -11.63
N VAL A 313 82.55 4.44 -10.66
CA VAL A 313 81.76 4.18 -9.46
C VAL A 313 81.65 5.44 -8.60
N SER A 314 82.72 6.22 -8.41
CA SER A 314 82.66 7.48 -7.65
C SER A 314 81.85 8.57 -8.38
N GLY A 315 81.95 8.65 -9.71
CA GLY A 315 81.14 9.54 -10.53
C GLY A 315 79.65 9.18 -10.52
N LEU A 316 79.33 7.88 -10.57
CA LEU A 316 77.95 7.40 -10.47
C LEU A 316 77.37 7.65 -9.07
N VAL A 317 78.16 7.42 -8.01
CA VAL A 317 77.77 7.73 -6.63
C VAL A 317 77.56 9.24 -6.46
N ALA A 318 78.44 10.08 -6.99
CA ALA A 318 78.26 11.53 -6.96
C ALA A 318 77.00 11.96 -7.73
N LEU A 319 76.72 11.39 -8.90
CA LEU A 319 75.52 11.68 -9.69
C LEU A 319 74.25 11.25 -8.95
N VAL A 320 74.25 10.08 -8.31
CA VAL A 320 73.12 9.63 -7.46
C VAL A 320 72.94 10.57 -6.27
N ILE A 321 74.02 11.02 -5.62
CA ILE A 321 73.94 11.99 -4.52
C ILE A 321 73.38 13.33 -5.01
N PHE A 322 73.83 13.84 -6.16
CA PHE A 322 73.30 15.07 -6.75
C PHE A 322 71.85 14.92 -7.21
N ALA A 323 71.45 13.76 -7.73
CA ALA A 323 70.06 13.47 -8.09
C ALA A 323 69.16 13.38 -6.85
N VAL A 324 69.62 12.73 -5.77
CA VAL A 324 68.90 12.66 -4.49
C VAL A 324 68.78 14.04 -3.83
N LEU A 325 69.85 14.86 -3.88
CA LEU A 325 69.82 16.26 -3.43
C LEU A 325 68.91 17.12 -4.33
N GLY A 326 68.94 16.93 -5.65
CA GLY A 326 68.05 17.63 -6.58
C GLY A 326 66.58 17.29 -6.31
N MET A 327 66.26 16.01 -6.12
CA MET A 327 64.93 15.54 -5.75
C MET A 327 64.48 16.05 -4.38
N TYR A 328 65.39 16.16 -3.40
CA TYR A 328 65.13 16.85 -2.13
C TYR A 328 64.62 18.27 -2.37
N PHE A 329 65.30 19.01 -3.25
CA PHE A 329 64.98 20.40 -3.54
C PHE A 329 63.73 20.57 -4.42
N TRP A 330 63.29 19.56 -5.17
CA TRP A 330 62.08 19.63 -6.00
C TRP A 330 60.84 18.98 -5.35
N SER A 331 60.97 18.32 -4.21
CA SER A 331 59.84 17.64 -3.57
C SER A 331 58.74 18.61 -3.12
N SER A 332 57.49 18.27 -3.44
CA SER A 332 56.28 18.91 -2.93
C SER A 332 55.35 17.86 -2.31
N VAL A 333 54.46 18.30 -1.41
CA VAL A 333 53.48 17.44 -0.76
C VAL A 333 52.09 18.02 -1.00
N VAL A 334 51.16 17.19 -1.47
CA VAL A 334 49.73 17.52 -1.55
C VAL A 334 49.01 16.79 -0.42
N ILE A 335 48.19 17.52 0.31
CA ILE A 335 47.42 17.02 1.44
C ILE A 335 45.96 17.19 1.10
N TYR A 336 45.25 16.08 1.02
CA TYR A 336 43.81 16.06 0.82
C TYR A 336 43.12 15.92 2.16
N LEU A 337 42.23 16.86 2.45
CA LEU A 337 41.42 16.88 3.67
C LEU A 337 39.96 16.58 3.30
N THR A 338 39.39 15.58 3.95
CA THR A 338 37.95 15.30 3.86
C THR A 338 37.28 15.91 5.08
N PRO A 339 36.47 16.97 4.94
CA PRO A 339 35.76 17.58 6.05
C PRO A 339 34.64 16.68 6.57
N VAL A 340 34.28 16.83 7.85
CA VAL A 340 33.12 16.15 8.42
C VAL A 340 31.84 16.73 7.81
N SER A 341 30.99 15.86 7.26
CA SER A 341 29.64 16.19 6.80
C SER A 341 28.59 15.80 7.84
N LYS A 342 27.54 16.61 7.97
CA LYS A 342 26.35 16.31 8.78
C LYS A 342 25.11 16.65 7.97
N THR A 343 24.02 15.96 8.24
CA THR A 343 22.70 16.33 7.72
C THR A 343 21.97 17.14 8.78
N VAL A 344 21.44 18.29 8.37
CA VAL A 344 20.52 19.09 9.19
C VAL A 344 19.15 19.05 8.53
N SER A 345 18.09 19.03 9.34
CA SER A 345 16.73 18.96 8.86
C SER A 345 15.77 19.68 9.77
N ARG A 346 14.77 20.34 9.19
CA ARG A 346 13.70 21.02 9.92
C ARG A 346 12.37 20.85 9.21
N GLU A 347 11.34 20.51 9.98
CA GLU A 347 9.97 20.49 9.50
C GLU A 347 9.38 21.90 9.58
N VAL A 348 8.80 22.37 8.48
CA VAL A 348 8.19 23.70 8.35
C VAL A 348 6.95 23.65 7.47
N GLU A 349 6.02 24.56 7.73
CA GLU A 349 4.92 24.83 6.81
C GLU A 349 5.35 25.87 5.78
N VAL A 350 5.26 25.49 4.50
CA VAL A 350 5.64 26.34 3.37
C VAL A 350 4.40 26.62 2.53
N GLY A 351 4.19 27.89 2.20
CA GLY A 351 3.14 28.30 1.29
C GLY A 351 3.62 28.26 -0.15
N LEU A 352 2.81 27.76 -1.07
CA LEU A 352 2.97 27.91 -2.51
C LEU A 352 1.81 28.71 -3.06
N ASP A 353 2.09 29.76 -3.83
CA ASP A 353 1.04 30.61 -4.39
C ASP A 353 1.36 30.94 -5.86
N ALA A 354 0.41 30.67 -6.75
CA ALA A 354 0.55 30.97 -8.17
C ALA A 354 0.21 32.42 -8.53
N SER A 355 -0.35 33.19 -7.59
CA SER A 355 -0.73 34.59 -7.78
C SER A 355 0.38 35.59 -7.42
N VAL A 356 1.44 35.15 -6.74
CA VAL A 356 2.55 36.02 -6.32
C VAL A 356 3.64 36.12 -7.40
N SER A 357 4.30 37.27 -7.45
CA SER A 357 5.33 37.55 -8.48
C SER A 357 6.73 37.09 -8.07
N ALA A 358 6.99 36.90 -6.78
CA ALA A 358 8.27 36.49 -6.19
C ALA A 358 8.06 35.74 -4.86
N SER A 359 9.00 34.87 -4.51
CA SER A 359 9.06 34.21 -3.20
C SER A 359 9.45 35.16 -2.08
N ASP A 360 9.05 34.82 -0.85
CA ASP A 360 9.36 35.53 0.38
C ASP A 360 9.87 34.56 1.45
N ALA A 361 11.14 34.73 1.84
CA ALA A 361 11.81 33.89 2.82
C ALA A 361 11.40 34.17 4.27
N GLU A 362 10.88 35.36 4.59
CA GLU A 362 10.42 35.70 5.95
C GLU A 362 9.07 35.05 6.24
N THR A 363 8.19 35.01 5.23
CA THR A 363 6.85 34.42 5.36
C THR A 363 6.76 32.97 4.87
N LEU A 364 7.89 32.37 4.49
CA LEU A 364 8.01 31.02 3.94
C LEU A 364 7.05 30.77 2.76
N LEU A 365 6.99 31.73 1.84
CA LEU A 365 6.11 31.71 0.67
C LEU A 365 6.91 31.52 -0.61
N ILE A 366 6.66 30.45 -1.33
CA ILE A 366 7.25 30.12 -2.62
C ILE A 366 6.32 30.55 -3.75
N LYS A 367 6.88 31.23 -4.74
CA LYS A 367 6.22 31.44 -6.02
C LYS A 367 6.00 30.12 -6.75
N ALA A 368 4.75 29.84 -7.11
CA ALA A 368 4.39 28.67 -7.88
C ALA A 368 3.87 29.01 -9.29
N GLU A 369 3.85 28.01 -10.16
CA GLU A 369 3.22 28.05 -11.47
C GLU A 369 2.19 26.93 -11.54
N GLN A 370 1.01 27.21 -12.10
CA GLN A 370 0.03 26.15 -12.35
C GLN A 370 0.50 25.27 -13.51
N PHE A 371 0.30 23.97 -13.35
CA PHE A 371 0.53 22.99 -14.40
C PHE A 371 -0.65 22.05 -14.49
N GLU A 372 -1.10 21.76 -15.71
CA GLU A 372 -2.21 20.84 -15.95
C GLU A 372 -1.91 19.95 -17.17
N ALA A 373 -2.38 18.71 -17.11
CA ALA A 373 -2.30 17.76 -18.21
C ALA A 373 -3.56 16.89 -18.23
N GLU A 374 -3.94 16.43 -19.42
CA GLU A 374 -5.09 15.56 -19.63
C GLU A 374 -4.65 14.09 -19.58
N PHE A 375 -5.44 13.27 -18.89
CA PHE A 375 -5.22 11.83 -18.74
C PHE A 375 -6.49 11.07 -19.08
N THR A 376 -6.31 9.83 -19.54
CA THR A 376 -7.40 8.92 -19.87
C THR A 376 -7.15 7.56 -19.21
N ALA A 377 -8.18 7.02 -18.57
CA ALA A 377 -8.14 5.66 -18.04
C ALA A 377 -9.42 4.92 -18.41
N THR A 378 -9.25 3.66 -18.82
CA THR A 378 -10.34 2.75 -19.10
C THR A 378 -10.26 1.60 -18.10
N GLN A 379 -11.36 1.37 -17.39
CA GLN A 379 -11.50 0.24 -16.47
C GLN A 379 -12.60 -0.69 -16.95
N THR A 380 -12.46 -1.97 -16.60
CA THR A 380 -13.43 -3.01 -16.96
C THR A 380 -13.64 -3.93 -15.77
N THR A 381 -14.89 -4.27 -15.49
CA THR A 381 -15.28 -5.23 -14.46
C THR A 381 -16.36 -6.15 -14.99
N ASP A 382 -16.45 -7.34 -14.41
CA ASP A 382 -17.59 -8.23 -14.63
C ASP A 382 -18.86 -7.62 -14.04
N ALA A 383 -20.00 -7.85 -14.68
CA ALA A 383 -21.29 -7.37 -14.22
C ALA A 383 -21.71 -8.14 -12.95
N SER A 384 -21.93 -7.41 -11.85
CA SER A 384 -22.24 -8.01 -10.54
C SER A 384 -23.74 -8.10 -10.26
N GLY A 385 -24.54 -7.25 -10.93
CA GLY A 385 -25.99 -7.23 -10.73
C GLY A 385 -26.64 -8.53 -11.21
N VAL A 386 -27.70 -8.95 -10.52
CA VAL A 386 -28.53 -10.08 -10.93
C VAL A 386 -29.94 -9.58 -11.20
N ALA A 387 -30.47 -9.89 -12.38
CA ALA A 387 -31.85 -9.62 -12.74
C ALA A 387 -32.57 -10.92 -13.11
N LEU A 388 -33.84 -11.01 -12.73
CA LEU A 388 -34.72 -12.08 -13.16
C LEU A 388 -35.36 -11.68 -14.49
N VAL A 389 -35.10 -12.46 -15.55
CA VAL A 389 -35.74 -12.29 -16.86
C VAL A 389 -36.55 -13.54 -17.19
N GLY A 390 -37.70 -13.37 -17.85
CA GLY A 390 -38.61 -14.50 -18.02
C GLY A 390 -39.89 -14.16 -18.76
N GLU A 391 -40.67 -15.21 -19.01
CA GLU A 391 -41.99 -15.16 -19.60
C GLU A 391 -43.07 -15.18 -18.50
N LYS A 392 -44.20 -14.54 -18.79
CA LYS A 392 -45.36 -14.49 -17.92
C LYS A 392 -46.31 -15.61 -18.30
N ALA A 393 -46.91 -16.27 -17.32
CA ALA A 393 -47.95 -17.26 -17.61
C ALA A 393 -49.16 -16.60 -18.27
N GLN A 394 -49.70 -17.25 -19.29
CA GLN A 394 -50.89 -16.81 -20.00
C GLN A 394 -51.92 -17.94 -20.03
N GLY A 395 -53.19 -17.57 -20.14
CA GLY A 395 -54.25 -18.54 -20.36
C GLY A 395 -55.62 -17.90 -20.29
N SER A 396 -56.64 -18.73 -20.06
CA SER A 396 -58.02 -18.27 -20.01
C SER A 396 -58.73 -18.63 -18.70
N VAL A 397 -59.53 -17.69 -18.23
CA VAL A 397 -60.39 -17.85 -17.04
C VAL A 397 -61.83 -17.54 -17.44
N THR A 398 -62.79 -18.17 -16.78
CA THR A 398 -64.21 -17.81 -16.90
C THR A 398 -64.57 -16.86 -15.78
N LEU A 399 -65.04 -15.67 -16.13
CA LEU A 399 -65.65 -14.73 -15.19
C LEU A 399 -67.11 -15.11 -14.98
N PHE A 400 -67.55 -15.08 -13.72
CA PHE A 400 -68.92 -15.32 -13.29
C PHE A 400 -69.50 -14.02 -12.73
N ASN A 401 -70.66 -13.64 -13.26
CA ASN A 401 -71.48 -12.57 -12.75
C ASN A 401 -72.71 -13.17 -12.06
N LYS A 402 -72.77 -13.02 -10.74
CA LYS A 402 -73.87 -13.52 -9.90
C LYS A 402 -74.94 -12.43 -9.67
N THR A 403 -74.82 -11.27 -10.30
CA THR A 403 -75.79 -10.16 -10.20
C THR A 403 -76.81 -10.21 -11.35
N GLN A 404 -77.94 -9.50 -11.23
CA GLN A 404 -78.98 -9.44 -12.27
C GLN A 404 -78.72 -8.34 -13.32
N GLU A 405 -77.54 -7.70 -13.30
CA GLU A 405 -77.15 -6.67 -14.26
C GLU A 405 -75.86 -7.08 -14.98
N ALA A 406 -75.74 -6.78 -16.27
CA ALA A 406 -74.50 -7.01 -17.00
C ALA A 406 -73.39 -6.08 -16.48
N LYS A 407 -72.15 -6.58 -16.40
CA LYS A 407 -71.00 -5.83 -15.88
C LYS A 407 -69.87 -5.81 -16.89
N THR A 408 -69.30 -4.63 -17.12
CA THR A 408 -68.08 -4.46 -17.92
C THR A 408 -66.87 -4.27 -17.00
N PHE A 409 -65.82 -5.06 -17.24
CA PHE A 409 -64.52 -4.97 -16.58
C PHE A 409 -63.48 -4.41 -17.58
N PRO A 410 -62.73 -3.37 -17.22
CA PRO A 410 -61.67 -2.84 -18.09
C PRO A 410 -60.48 -3.81 -18.22
N ALA A 411 -59.68 -3.64 -19.28
CA ALA A 411 -58.36 -4.26 -19.36
C ALA A 411 -57.51 -3.85 -18.14
N GLY A 412 -56.69 -4.77 -17.62
CA GLY A 412 -55.91 -4.57 -16.41
C GLY A 412 -56.65 -4.86 -15.09
N THR A 413 -57.93 -5.26 -15.12
CA THR A 413 -58.64 -5.70 -13.90
C THR A 413 -57.88 -6.86 -13.27
N LYS A 414 -57.58 -6.77 -11.96
CA LYS A 414 -56.79 -7.76 -11.23
C LYS A 414 -57.64 -8.96 -10.86
N LEU A 415 -57.11 -10.15 -11.10
CA LEU A 415 -57.66 -11.42 -10.64
C LEU A 415 -56.66 -12.05 -9.69
N THR A 416 -57.08 -12.34 -8.46
CA THR A 416 -56.16 -12.73 -7.40
C THR A 416 -56.53 -14.08 -6.81
N THR A 417 -55.54 -14.94 -6.62
CA THR A 417 -55.70 -16.20 -5.89
C THR A 417 -54.46 -16.44 -5.05
N GLN A 418 -54.63 -16.66 -3.75
CA GLN A 418 -53.52 -16.75 -2.80
C GLN A 418 -52.57 -15.55 -2.95
N GLU A 419 -51.35 -15.77 -3.46
CA GLU A 419 -50.32 -14.75 -3.71
C GLU A 419 -50.19 -14.37 -5.20
N LEU A 420 -50.90 -15.07 -6.10
CA LEU A 420 -50.82 -14.86 -7.54
C LEU A 420 -51.80 -13.79 -8.02
N VAL A 421 -51.29 -12.92 -8.89
CA VAL A 421 -52.06 -11.83 -9.51
C VAL A 421 -52.01 -12.00 -11.01
N PHE A 422 -53.19 -11.99 -11.64
CA PHE A 422 -53.38 -11.97 -13.08
C PHE A 422 -54.10 -10.70 -13.48
N THR A 423 -53.94 -10.27 -14.72
CA THR A 423 -54.65 -9.10 -15.27
C THR A 423 -55.40 -9.47 -16.53
N LEU A 424 -56.60 -8.92 -16.70
CA LEU A 424 -57.33 -9.01 -17.98
C LEU A 424 -56.52 -8.33 -19.09
N ASP A 425 -56.37 -9.02 -20.22
CA ASP A 425 -55.66 -8.47 -21.37
C ASP A 425 -56.53 -7.43 -22.12
N GLU A 426 -57.84 -7.61 -22.09
CA GLU A 426 -58.81 -6.78 -22.81
C GLU A 426 -60.03 -6.40 -21.94
N VAL A 427 -60.82 -5.42 -22.42
CA VAL A 427 -62.10 -5.04 -21.80
C VAL A 427 -63.16 -6.11 -22.07
N VAL A 428 -63.91 -6.49 -21.04
CA VAL A 428 -64.88 -7.59 -21.12
C VAL A 428 -66.20 -7.25 -20.45
N THR A 429 -67.31 -7.40 -21.19
CA THR A 429 -68.67 -7.40 -20.63
C THR A 429 -69.18 -8.81 -20.35
N VAL A 430 -69.53 -9.10 -19.09
CA VAL A 430 -70.13 -10.36 -18.63
C VAL A 430 -71.65 -10.16 -18.46
N PRO A 431 -72.51 -11.01 -19.05
CA PRO A 431 -73.96 -10.87 -18.98
C PRO A 431 -74.50 -11.00 -17.54
N ALA A 432 -75.76 -10.61 -17.32
CA ALA A 432 -76.47 -10.80 -16.06
C ALA A 432 -76.77 -12.29 -15.76
N ALA A 433 -76.91 -12.65 -14.49
CA ALA A 433 -77.45 -13.94 -14.07
C ALA A 433 -78.95 -14.02 -14.34
N THR A 434 -79.42 -15.19 -14.81
CA THR A 434 -80.84 -15.47 -15.03
C THR A 434 -81.40 -16.34 -13.91
N VAL A 435 -82.60 -16.01 -13.43
CA VAL A 435 -83.31 -16.81 -12.42
C VAL A 435 -84.44 -17.54 -13.12
N THR A 436 -84.41 -18.87 -13.08
CA THR A 436 -85.44 -19.75 -13.64
C THR A 436 -86.06 -20.60 -12.54
N THR A 437 -87.36 -20.90 -12.67
CA THR A 437 -88.06 -21.75 -11.70
C THR A 437 -87.87 -23.22 -12.08
N LYS A 438 -87.46 -24.07 -11.14
CA LYS A 438 -87.33 -25.52 -11.37
C LYS A 438 -88.65 -26.13 -11.85
N GLU A 439 -88.59 -26.97 -12.88
CA GLU A 439 -89.71 -27.81 -13.30
C GLU A 439 -90.19 -28.67 -12.12
N GLY A 440 -91.39 -28.40 -11.63
CA GLY A 440 -92.05 -29.14 -10.54
C GLY A 440 -92.40 -28.33 -9.27
N GLY A 441 -91.79 -27.15 -9.04
CA GLY A 441 -91.98 -26.33 -7.81
C GLY A 441 -91.54 -27.07 -6.52
N VAL A 442 -90.65 -26.57 -5.66
CA VAL A 442 -90.37 -25.24 -5.13
C VAL A 442 -88.85 -25.05 -5.16
N GLY A 443 -88.38 -23.95 -5.75
CA GLY A 443 -86.95 -23.58 -5.77
C GLY A 443 -86.56 -22.77 -7.01
N GLU A 444 -85.83 -21.68 -6.79
CA GLU A 444 -85.20 -20.88 -7.84
C GLU A 444 -83.85 -21.52 -8.24
N VAL A 445 -83.58 -21.59 -9.54
CA VAL A 445 -82.25 -21.90 -10.10
C VAL A 445 -81.69 -20.61 -10.65
N LYS A 446 -80.47 -20.28 -10.22
CA LYS A 446 -79.77 -19.09 -10.65
C LYS A 446 -78.62 -19.50 -11.54
N ASP A 447 -78.77 -19.26 -12.83
CA ASP A 447 -77.73 -19.47 -13.82
C ASP A 447 -76.88 -18.20 -13.91
N TYR A 448 -75.61 -18.30 -13.53
CA TYR A 448 -74.72 -17.14 -13.54
C TYR A 448 -74.38 -16.71 -14.95
N GLY A 449 -74.25 -15.40 -15.17
CA GLY A 449 -73.69 -14.89 -16.41
C GLY A 449 -72.22 -15.28 -16.49
N THR A 450 -71.78 -15.88 -17.59
CA THR A 450 -70.41 -16.35 -17.76
C THR A 450 -69.77 -15.79 -19.01
N LYS A 451 -68.46 -15.56 -18.95
CA LYS A 451 -67.65 -15.25 -20.14
C LYS A 451 -66.21 -15.69 -19.93
N SER A 452 -65.65 -16.39 -20.92
CA SER A 452 -64.23 -16.74 -20.94
C SER A 452 -63.40 -15.56 -21.44
N VAL A 453 -62.26 -15.31 -20.79
CA VAL A 453 -61.40 -14.15 -21.00
C VAL A 453 -59.93 -14.55 -20.92
N ALA A 454 -59.08 -13.91 -21.72
CA ALA A 454 -57.64 -14.07 -21.67
C ALA A 454 -57.03 -13.25 -20.53
N VAL A 455 -56.04 -13.84 -19.86
CA VAL A 455 -55.33 -13.22 -18.74
C VAL A 455 -53.84 -13.52 -18.82
N THR A 456 -53.06 -12.54 -18.35
CA THR A 456 -51.61 -12.65 -18.20
C THR A 456 -51.22 -12.48 -16.72
N ALA A 457 -50.27 -13.28 -16.24
CA ALA A 457 -49.71 -13.14 -14.91
C ALA A 457 -49.03 -11.77 -14.72
N ALA A 458 -49.12 -11.19 -13.53
CA ALA A 458 -48.46 -9.93 -13.21
C ALA A 458 -46.93 -10.14 -13.10
N ALA A 459 -46.50 -11.22 -12.46
CA ALA A 459 -45.10 -11.61 -12.29
C ALA A 459 -44.65 -12.57 -13.41
N ILE A 460 -43.35 -12.53 -13.73
CA ILE A 460 -42.68 -13.54 -14.56
C ILE A 460 -42.32 -14.77 -13.72
N GLY A 461 -42.06 -15.91 -14.36
CA GLY A 461 -41.55 -17.10 -13.68
C GLY A 461 -42.55 -18.24 -13.55
N ALA A 462 -42.04 -19.43 -13.24
CA ALA A 462 -42.84 -20.66 -13.10
C ALA A 462 -43.86 -20.57 -11.96
N GLU A 463 -43.55 -19.79 -10.93
CA GLU A 463 -44.46 -19.47 -9.83
C GLU A 463 -45.74 -18.76 -10.32
N GLY A 464 -45.68 -18.06 -11.47
CA GLY A 464 -46.84 -17.41 -12.08
C GLY A 464 -47.84 -18.37 -12.74
N ASN A 465 -47.51 -19.66 -12.86
CA ASN A 465 -48.40 -20.65 -13.46
C ASN A 465 -49.55 -21.01 -12.50
N LEU A 466 -50.73 -21.31 -13.06
CA LEU A 466 -51.92 -21.60 -12.26
C LEU A 466 -52.57 -22.91 -12.69
N ALA A 467 -52.88 -23.78 -11.73
CA ALA A 467 -53.57 -25.03 -11.99
C ALA A 467 -54.99 -24.79 -12.53
N LYS A 468 -55.50 -25.75 -13.30
CA LYS A 468 -56.87 -25.77 -13.80
C LYS A 468 -57.89 -25.79 -12.65
N ALA A 469 -59.07 -25.22 -12.90
CA ALA A 469 -60.21 -25.18 -11.99
C ALA A 469 -59.92 -24.46 -10.66
N THR A 470 -59.00 -23.50 -10.67
CA THR A 470 -58.67 -22.67 -9.51
C THR A 470 -59.56 -21.43 -9.48
N GLU A 471 -60.17 -21.15 -8.33
CA GLU A 471 -60.99 -19.95 -8.13
C GLU A 471 -60.10 -18.71 -7.87
N LEU A 472 -60.50 -17.59 -8.47
CA LEU A 472 -59.83 -16.30 -8.41
C LEU A 472 -60.85 -15.25 -7.96
N GLY A 473 -60.44 -14.38 -7.04
CA GLY A 473 -61.14 -13.15 -6.71
C GLY A 473 -61.05 -12.16 -7.88
N VAL A 474 -62.11 -11.36 -8.08
CA VAL A 474 -62.14 -10.33 -9.13
C VAL A 474 -62.02 -8.97 -8.45
N ASP A 475 -60.85 -8.33 -8.58
CA ASP A 475 -60.53 -7.03 -7.99
C ASP A 475 -60.90 -6.97 -6.50
N SER A 476 -61.51 -5.86 -6.03
CA SER A 476 -62.04 -5.73 -4.67
C SER A 476 -63.49 -6.23 -4.51
N PHE A 477 -64.04 -6.96 -5.49
CA PHE A 477 -65.43 -7.41 -5.42
C PHE A 477 -65.60 -8.65 -4.54
N ALA A 478 -66.74 -8.74 -3.85
CA ALA A 478 -67.06 -9.91 -3.04
C ALA A 478 -67.30 -11.14 -3.93
N GLY A 479 -66.78 -12.31 -3.52
CA GLY A 479 -66.96 -13.58 -4.24
C GLY A 479 -68.44 -14.00 -4.43
N SER A 480 -69.35 -13.47 -3.61
CA SER A 480 -70.80 -13.64 -3.77
C SER A 480 -71.39 -12.86 -4.95
N THR A 481 -70.66 -11.86 -5.48
CA THR A 481 -71.08 -11.01 -6.61
C THR A 481 -70.34 -11.38 -7.90
N TYR A 482 -69.01 -11.44 -7.85
CA TYR A 482 -68.15 -11.77 -8.98
C TYR A 482 -67.06 -12.75 -8.56
N SER A 483 -66.79 -13.73 -9.39
CA SER A 483 -65.69 -14.69 -9.20
C SER A 483 -65.12 -15.06 -10.56
N ALA A 484 -63.88 -15.54 -10.60
CA ALA A 484 -63.32 -16.15 -11.82
C ALA A 484 -62.83 -17.56 -11.52
N THR A 485 -62.75 -18.41 -12.54
CA THR A 485 -62.18 -19.75 -12.41
C THR A 485 -61.31 -20.07 -13.63
N SER A 486 -60.14 -20.66 -13.43
CA SER A 486 -59.28 -21.08 -14.54
C SER A 486 -59.91 -22.24 -15.32
N ASN A 487 -60.04 -22.07 -16.63
CA ASN A 487 -60.64 -23.08 -17.51
C ASN A 487 -59.65 -24.22 -17.81
N GLU A 488 -58.39 -23.85 -17.89
CA GLU A 488 -57.23 -24.68 -18.18
C GLU A 488 -56.07 -24.27 -17.27
N GLU A 489 -54.96 -24.99 -17.35
CA GLU A 489 -53.72 -24.59 -16.68
C GLU A 489 -53.18 -23.33 -17.36
N LEU A 490 -52.90 -22.28 -16.59
CA LEU A 490 -52.19 -21.11 -17.09
C LEU A 490 -50.71 -21.47 -17.05
N THR A 491 -50.10 -21.55 -18.24
CA THR A 491 -48.74 -22.05 -18.43
C THR A 491 -47.91 -21.02 -19.21
N GLY A 492 -46.62 -21.29 -19.40
CA GLY A 492 -45.70 -20.38 -20.08
C GLY A 492 -44.97 -19.42 -19.14
N GLY A 493 -45.27 -19.45 -17.84
CA GLY A 493 -44.44 -18.78 -16.83
C GLY A 493 -43.08 -19.49 -16.73
N ALA A 494 -42.01 -18.77 -17.05
CA ALA A 494 -40.63 -19.25 -16.95
C ALA A 494 -39.71 -18.09 -16.55
N SER A 495 -38.67 -18.35 -15.77
CA SER A 495 -37.70 -17.33 -15.38
C SER A 495 -36.30 -17.91 -15.32
N ARG A 496 -35.31 -17.09 -15.65
CA ARG A 496 -33.90 -17.37 -15.47
C ARG A 496 -33.21 -16.14 -14.89
N GLU A 497 -32.21 -16.37 -14.07
CA GLU A 497 -31.34 -15.31 -13.57
C GLU A 497 -30.30 -14.97 -14.65
N VAL A 498 -30.10 -13.68 -14.88
CA VAL A 498 -29.05 -13.16 -15.77
C VAL A 498 -28.24 -12.09 -15.07
N ARG A 499 -26.97 -11.98 -15.44
CA ARG A 499 -26.10 -10.91 -14.97
C ARG A 499 -26.42 -9.61 -15.69
N VAL A 500 -26.47 -8.53 -14.93
CA VAL A 500 -26.74 -7.17 -15.41
C VAL A 500 -25.77 -6.18 -14.78
N VAL A 501 -25.51 -5.09 -15.48
CA VAL A 501 -24.70 -3.99 -14.93
C VAL A 501 -25.41 -3.38 -13.72
N SER A 502 -24.75 -3.35 -12.56
CA SER A 502 -25.28 -2.67 -11.36
C SER A 502 -24.83 -1.21 -11.28
N ALA A 503 -25.54 -0.39 -10.49
CA ALA A 503 -25.10 0.97 -10.18
C ALA A 503 -23.72 0.99 -9.50
N THR A 504 -23.48 0.01 -8.62
CA THR A 504 -22.20 -0.18 -7.92
C THR A 504 -21.05 -0.44 -8.89
N ASP A 505 -21.27 -1.25 -9.93
CA ASP A 505 -20.25 -1.52 -10.96
C ASP A 505 -19.79 -0.21 -11.62
N LEU A 506 -20.73 0.67 -11.96
CA LEU A 506 -20.44 1.94 -12.61
C LEU A 506 -19.69 2.90 -11.69
N GLU A 507 -20.09 2.98 -10.41
CA GLU A 507 -19.43 3.84 -9.43
C GLU A 507 -17.99 3.39 -9.14
N LEU A 508 -17.78 2.08 -8.96
CA LEU A 508 -16.45 1.50 -8.75
C LEU A 508 -15.54 1.72 -9.96
N LEU A 509 -16.05 1.52 -11.18
CA LEU A 509 -15.27 1.75 -12.39
C LEU A 509 -14.81 3.21 -12.54
N VAL A 510 -15.63 4.18 -12.16
CA VAL A 510 -15.25 5.60 -12.18
C VAL A 510 -14.17 5.88 -11.11
N SER A 511 -14.38 5.37 -9.89
CA SER A 511 -13.42 5.53 -8.79
C SER A 511 -12.05 4.93 -9.13
N ASP A 512 -12.04 3.69 -9.64
CA ASP A 512 -10.82 2.99 -10.03
C ASP A 512 -10.12 3.69 -11.23
N ALA A 513 -10.89 4.28 -12.16
CA ALA A 513 -10.34 5.06 -13.26
C ALA A 513 -9.72 6.38 -12.78
N GLU A 514 -10.34 7.09 -11.84
CA GLU A 514 -9.76 8.29 -11.22
C GLU A 514 -8.47 7.99 -10.47
N GLN A 515 -8.41 6.89 -9.74
CA GLN A 515 -7.20 6.47 -9.03
C GLN A 515 -6.07 6.16 -10.02
N ASN A 516 -6.37 5.44 -11.11
CA ASN A 516 -5.39 5.17 -12.15
C ASN A 516 -4.88 6.46 -12.81
N ILE A 517 -5.77 7.43 -13.07
CA ILE A 517 -5.39 8.76 -13.55
C ILE A 517 -4.45 9.48 -12.59
N ARG A 518 -4.69 9.43 -11.27
CA ARG A 518 -3.78 10.01 -10.26
C ARG A 518 -2.41 9.34 -10.29
N ASP A 519 -2.36 8.02 -10.42
CA ASP A 519 -1.10 7.28 -10.48
C ASP A 519 -0.31 7.60 -11.75
N GLN A 520 -0.98 7.67 -12.90
CA GLN A 520 -0.37 8.10 -14.17
C GLN A 520 0.16 9.54 -14.07
N ALA A 521 -0.63 10.45 -13.53
CA ALA A 521 -0.24 11.84 -13.36
C ALA A 521 0.94 12.00 -12.38
N THR A 522 0.95 11.22 -11.29
CA THR A 522 2.07 11.22 -10.34
C THR A 522 3.37 10.80 -11.01
N LYS A 523 3.35 9.71 -11.79
CA LYS A 523 4.51 9.24 -12.55
C LYS A 523 4.99 10.28 -13.56
N GLN A 524 4.06 10.81 -14.37
CA GLN A 524 4.40 11.80 -15.39
C GLN A 524 4.94 13.11 -14.79
N PHE A 525 4.35 13.61 -13.70
CA PHE A 525 4.82 14.83 -13.04
C PHE A 525 6.19 14.63 -12.39
N ALA A 526 6.46 13.43 -11.83
CA ALA A 526 7.77 13.08 -11.32
C ALA A 526 8.83 13.02 -12.43
N GLU A 527 8.51 12.41 -13.58
CA GLU A 527 9.41 12.36 -14.75
C GLU A 527 9.70 13.74 -15.35
N GLN A 528 8.71 14.63 -15.32
CA GLN A 528 8.85 16.02 -15.79
C GLN A 528 9.50 16.95 -14.76
N SER A 529 9.73 16.46 -13.53
CA SER A 529 10.46 17.20 -12.50
C SER A 529 11.96 17.04 -12.73
N GLY A 530 12.65 18.16 -12.97
CA GLY A 530 14.08 18.19 -13.27
C GLY A 530 14.50 19.52 -13.87
N SER A 531 15.81 19.70 -14.09
CA SER A 531 16.37 20.93 -14.69
C SER A 531 15.97 22.23 -13.98
N GLY A 532 15.87 22.20 -12.64
CA GLY A 532 15.54 23.37 -11.83
C GLY A 532 14.05 23.68 -11.68
N ARG A 533 13.16 22.81 -12.18
CA ARG A 533 11.70 22.90 -12.00
C ARG A 533 11.18 21.61 -11.37
N TYR A 534 10.37 21.73 -10.33
CA TYR A 534 9.75 20.59 -9.63
C TYR A 534 8.24 20.73 -9.67
N LEU A 535 7.55 19.64 -10.02
CA LEU A 535 6.10 19.55 -9.97
C LEU A 535 5.69 18.83 -8.69
N LEU A 536 4.65 19.34 -8.03
CA LEU A 536 4.01 18.62 -6.93
C LEU A 536 3.24 17.40 -7.47
N PRO A 537 2.99 16.40 -6.60
CA PRO A 537 1.99 15.37 -6.89
C PRO A 537 0.63 15.98 -7.28
N PRO A 538 -0.24 15.23 -7.96
CA PRO A 538 -1.58 15.68 -8.34
C PRO A 538 -2.33 16.35 -7.18
N GLN A 539 -2.76 17.60 -7.39
CA GLN A 539 -3.48 18.38 -6.37
C GLN A 539 -4.99 18.41 -6.64
N GLN A 540 -5.38 18.33 -7.91
CA GLN A 540 -6.78 18.37 -8.32
C GLN A 540 -7.00 17.50 -9.57
N VAL A 541 -8.08 16.70 -9.56
CA VAL A 541 -8.52 15.93 -10.72
C VAL A 541 -9.89 16.47 -11.13
N VAL A 542 -10.02 16.95 -12.36
CA VAL A 542 -11.27 17.49 -12.91
C VAL A 542 -11.74 16.55 -14.02
N VAL A 543 -12.73 15.71 -13.71
CA VAL A 543 -13.36 14.82 -14.70
C VAL A 543 -14.00 15.65 -15.80
N THR A 544 -13.56 15.42 -17.04
CA THR A 544 -14.00 16.12 -18.23
C THR A 544 -15.09 15.35 -18.96
N SER A 545 -14.94 14.02 -19.03
CA SER A 545 -15.97 13.14 -19.58
C SER A 545 -15.89 11.73 -19.00
N THR A 546 -17.04 11.09 -18.84
CA THR A 546 -17.18 9.69 -18.47
C THR A 546 -18.04 9.02 -19.53
N THR A 547 -17.51 7.96 -20.16
CA THR A 547 -18.24 7.18 -21.17
C THR A 547 -18.24 5.73 -20.76
N THR A 548 -19.43 5.13 -20.66
CA THR A 548 -19.60 3.71 -20.38
C THR A 548 -20.18 3.00 -21.61
N ASP A 549 -19.66 1.81 -21.90
CA ASP A 549 -20.07 1.01 -23.05
C ASP A 549 -21.45 0.34 -22.90
N LYS A 550 -21.88 0.03 -21.66
CA LYS A 550 -23.24 -0.43 -21.32
C LYS A 550 -23.87 0.39 -20.21
N LYS A 551 -25.20 0.48 -20.20
CA LYS A 551 -25.95 1.18 -19.15
C LYS A 551 -26.30 0.23 -18.02
N GLU A 552 -26.59 0.80 -16.84
CA GLU A 552 -27.20 0.06 -15.73
C GLU A 552 -28.41 -0.77 -16.19
N GLY A 553 -28.53 -2.00 -15.67
CA GLY A 553 -29.59 -2.95 -15.99
C GLY A 553 -29.44 -3.68 -17.34
N THR A 554 -28.37 -3.44 -18.10
CA THR A 554 -28.11 -4.15 -19.36
C THR A 554 -27.61 -5.57 -19.07
N GLU A 555 -28.21 -6.61 -19.69
CA GLU A 555 -27.75 -8.01 -19.64
C GLU A 555 -26.40 -8.13 -20.35
N THR A 556 -25.34 -8.42 -19.59
CA THR A 556 -23.97 -8.55 -20.11
C THR A 556 -23.07 -9.22 -19.07
N ASP A 557 -21.96 -9.82 -19.52
CA ASP A 557 -20.97 -10.40 -18.62
C ASP A 557 -20.01 -9.36 -18.03
N SER A 558 -19.76 -8.25 -18.73
CA SER A 558 -18.82 -7.21 -18.30
C SER A 558 -19.19 -5.82 -18.80
N VAL A 559 -18.74 -4.80 -18.08
CA VAL A 559 -18.93 -3.38 -18.38
C VAL A 559 -17.60 -2.65 -18.30
N SER A 560 -17.41 -1.65 -19.17
CA SER A 560 -16.22 -0.83 -19.24
C SER A 560 -16.55 0.65 -19.22
N THR A 561 -15.82 1.41 -18.39
CA THR A 561 -15.93 2.86 -18.30
C THR A 561 -14.60 3.49 -18.65
N THR A 562 -14.65 4.48 -19.56
CA THR A 562 -13.53 5.35 -19.89
C THR A 562 -13.76 6.73 -19.27
N VAL A 563 -12.81 7.16 -18.45
CA VAL A 563 -12.79 8.49 -17.82
C VAL A 563 -11.66 9.29 -18.44
N VAL A 564 -11.97 10.52 -18.85
CA VAL A 564 -11.00 11.53 -19.26
C VAL A 564 -11.04 12.64 -18.22
N ALA A 565 -9.89 12.99 -17.65
CA ALA A 565 -9.80 14.03 -16.64
C ALA A 565 -8.58 14.93 -16.87
N THR A 566 -8.75 16.21 -16.58
CA THR A 566 -7.65 17.17 -16.48
C THR A 566 -7.10 17.14 -15.06
N VAL A 567 -5.83 16.76 -14.90
CA VAL A 567 -5.14 16.75 -13.61
C VAL A 567 -4.31 18.01 -13.47
N LYS A 568 -4.49 18.73 -12.37
CA LYS A 568 -3.81 20.00 -12.07
C LYS A 568 -2.87 19.85 -10.88
N THR A 569 -1.78 20.56 -10.93
CA THR A 569 -0.76 20.65 -9.89
C THR A 569 -0.09 22.03 -9.87
N LEU A 570 0.77 22.27 -8.89
CA LEU A 570 1.67 23.42 -8.85
C LEU A 570 3.09 22.97 -9.14
N ALA A 571 3.86 23.83 -9.79
CA ALA A 571 5.29 23.71 -9.98
C ALA A 571 6.01 24.86 -9.31
N TYR A 572 7.21 24.61 -8.79
CA TYR A 572 8.11 25.64 -8.26
C TYR A 572 9.51 25.44 -8.83
N LYS A 573 10.32 26.49 -8.75
CA LYS A 573 11.70 26.44 -9.24
C LYS A 573 12.70 26.38 -8.09
N THR A 574 13.86 25.79 -8.35
CA THR A 574 14.97 25.75 -7.38
C THR A 574 15.38 27.16 -6.95
N GLU A 575 15.42 28.11 -7.88
CA GLU A 575 15.77 29.51 -7.60
C GLU A 575 14.85 30.17 -6.57
N ASP A 576 13.56 29.81 -6.58
CA ASP A 576 12.54 30.34 -5.69
C ASP A 576 12.55 29.66 -4.31
N LEU A 577 13.08 28.44 -4.21
CA LEU A 577 13.14 27.62 -3.00
C LEU A 577 14.43 27.86 -2.20
N LEU A 578 15.56 28.14 -2.86
CA LEU A 578 16.87 28.31 -2.21
C LEU A 578 16.89 29.35 -1.07
N PRO A 579 16.33 30.58 -1.24
CA PRO A 579 16.31 31.57 -0.17
C PRO A 579 15.56 31.10 1.09
N ILE A 580 14.51 30.30 0.90
CA ILE A 580 13.69 29.74 1.98
C ILE A 580 14.45 28.63 2.71
N VAL A 581 15.15 27.76 1.98
CA VAL A 581 15.98 26.71 2.60
C VAL A 581 17.09 27.33 3.43
N GLU A 582 17.77 28.35 2.91
CA GLU A 582 18.80 29.07 3.65
C GLU A 582 18.22 29.71 4.92
N ALA A 583 17.09 30.40 4.83
CA ALA A 583 16.43 31.02 5.99
C ALA A 583 15.97 29.99 7.05
N VAL A 584 15.39 28.87 6.62
CA VAL A 584 14.85 27.83 7.53
C VAL A 584 15.95 27.08 8.26
N LEU A 585 17.04 26.74 7.55
CA LEU A 585 18.12 25.94 8.11
C LEU A 585 19.20 26.77 8.80
N GLN A 586 19.24 28.10 8.63
CA GLN A 586 20.26 28.96 9.24
C GLN A 586 20.42 28.75 10.75
N SER A 587 19.32 28.52 11.48
CA SER A 587 19.34 28.24 12.92
C SER A 587 19.83 26.83 13.29
N GLU A 588 19.76 25.90 12.35
CA GLU A 588 20.14 24.49 12.54
C GLU A 588 21.59 24.21 12.12
N ILE A 589 22.25 25.14 11.43
CA ILE A 589 23.66 25.00 11.02
C ILE A 589 24.56 25.15 12.27
N PRO A 590 25.31 24.10 12.66
CA PRO A 590 26.23 24.19 13.78
C PRO A 590 27.38 25.16 13.48
N GLU A 591 27.93 25.79 14.53
CA GLU A 591 29.03 26.73 14.39
C GLU A 591 30.23 26.12 13.63
N GLY A 592 30.69 26.82 12.59
CA GLY A 592 31.83 26.40 11.77
C GLY A 592 31.51 25.30 10.76
N PHE A 593 30.25 25.16 10.34
CA PHE A 593 29.78 24.39 9.19
C PHE A 593 29.14 25.31 8.14
N VAL A 594 29.16 24.90 6.87
CA VAL A 594 28.56 25.60 5.74
C VAL A 594 27.66 24.66 4.93
N LEU A 595 26.57 25.19 4.36
CA LEU A 595 25.68 24.42 3.48
C LEU A 595 26.43 24.05 2.18
N LYS A 596 26.37 22.77 1.79
CA LYS A 596 27.03 22.27 0.58
C LYS A 596 26.04 21.90 -0.53
N ASP A 597 24.86 21.41 -0.17
CA ASP A 597 23.93 20.80 -1.13
C ASP A 597 22.71 21.69 -1.37
N ARG A 598 22.42 22.01 -2.64
CA ARG A 598 21.42 23.01 -3.07
C ARG A 598 20.30 22.42 -3.93
N GLU A 599 19.96 21.15 -3.77
CA GLU A 599 18.79 20.53 -4.39
C GLU A 599 17.73 20.07 -3.37
N PRO A 600 17.09 20.99 -2.64
CA PRO A 600 15.99 20.64 -1.74
C PRO A 600 14.77 20.19 -2.57
N LYS A 601 14.22 19.02 -2.24
CA LYS A 601 12.92 18.56 -2.76
C LYS A 601 11.86 18.72 -1.69
N ILE A 602 10.75 19.36 -2.04
CA ILE A 602 9.54 19.33 -1.21
C ILE A 602 8.91 17.95 -1.35
N LEU A 603 9.01 17.14 -0.31
CA LEU A 603 8.18 15.96 -0.14
C LEU A 603 6.90 16.41 0.55
N SER A 604 5.79 16.36 -0.15
CA SER A 604 4.48 16.63 0.42
C SER A 604 3.52 15.50 0.07
N ALA A 605 2.66 15.15 1.02
CA ALA A 605 1.56 14.22 0.77
C ALA A 605 0.56 14.90 -0.18
N ALA A 606 0.12 14.16 -1.21
CA ALA A 606 -1.04 14.58 -2.00
C ALA A 606 -2.26 14.61 -1.06
N ASN A 607 -2.89 15.76 -0.86
CA ASN A 607 -4.14 15.81 -0.11
C ASN A 607 -5.06 16.96 -0.53
N GLN A 608 -6.31 16.55 -0.77
CA GLN A 608 -7.53 17.31 -1.01
C GLN A 608 -7.53 18.26 -2.22
N THR A 609 -8.69 18.32 -2.87
CA THR A 609 -9.03 19.18 -3.99
C THR A 609 -8.80 20.64 -3.61
N ALA A 610 -7.57 21.12 -3.77
CA ALA A 610 -7.18 22.47 -3.41
C ALA A 610 -7.54 23.43 -4.55
N ASP A 611 -8.09 24.58 -4.19
CA ASP A 611 -8.25 25.69 -5.12
C ASP A 611 -6.86 26.27 -5.43
N LEU A 612 -6.26 25.81 -6.53
CA LEU A 612 -4.91 26.23 -6.97
C LEU A 612 -4.81 27.71 -7.34
N SER A 613 -5.91 28.47 -7.31
CA SER A 613 -5.89 29.93 -7.45
C SER A 613 -5.49 30.65 -6.16
N LYS A 614 -5.40 29.93 -5.04
CA LYS A 614 -5.04 30.46 -3.72
C LYS A 614 -3.74 29.84 -3.20
N LYS A 615 -3.22 30.42 -2.12
CA LYS A 615 -2.09 29.87 -1.35
C LYS A 615 -2.37 28.44 -0.89
N LEU A 616 -1.53 27.50 -1.32
CA LEU A 616 -1.47 26.11 -0.86
C LEU A 616 -0.38 25.98 0.21
N THR A 617 -0.75 25.60 1.44
CA THR A 617 0.22 25.36 2.52
C THR A 617 0.58 23.89 2.59
N LEU A 618 1.86 23.56 2.56
CA LEU A 618 2.39 22.21 2.68
C LEU A 618 3.26 22.08 3.93
N SER A 619 3.05 21.03 4.73
CA SER A 619 4.05 20.63 5.74
C SER A 619 5.16 19.87 5.05
N VAL A 620 6.39 20.35 5.17
CA VAL A 620 7.55 19.83 4.45
C VAL A 620 8.75 19.72 5.37
N THR A 621 9.50 18.62 5.23
CA THR A 621 10.80 18.46 5.90
C THR A 621 11.89 18.94 4.97
N ILE A 622 12.47 20.09 5.27
CA ILE A 622 13.63 20.61 4.54
C ILE A 622 14.88 20.00 5.16
N SER A 623 15.72 19.37 4.35
CA SER A 623 17.00 18.80 4.80
C SER A 623 18.13 19.18 3.84
N ALA A 624 19.33 19.37 4.39
CA ALA A 624 20.53 19.67 3.62
C ALA A 624 21.78 19.11 4.28
N GLN A 625 22.82 18.87 3.48
CA GLN A 625 24.14 18.51 3.98
C GLN A 625 24.94 19.78 4.31
N VAL A 626 25.47 19.82 5.52
CA VAL A 626 26.42 20.84 5.98
C VAL A 626 27.80 20.22 6.14
N VAL A 627 28.81 20.96 5.75
CA VAL A 627 30.21 20.53 5.76
C VAL A 627 31.02 21.44 6.65
N ALA A 628 31.90 20.87 7.46
CA ALA A 628 32.74 21.64 8.36
C ALA A 628 33.66 22.59 7.57
N GLU A 629 33.68 23.87 7.96
CA GLU A 629 34.56 24.87 7.38
C GLU A 629 35.98 24.71 7.93
N ILE A 630 36.94 24.51 7.02
CA ILE A 630 38.35 24.25 7.34
C ILE A 630 39.23 25.39 6.86
N GLU A 631 39.93 26.03 7.78
CA GLU A 631 41.00 27.00 7.46
C GLU A 631 42.29 26.29 7.05
N ALA A 632 42.41 25.95 5.77
CA ALA A 632 43.58 25.24 5.22
C ALA A 632 44.93 25.93 5.52
N ALA A 633 44.95 27.27 5.52
CA ALA A 633 46.17 28.05 5.78
C ALA A 633 46.71 27.88 7.21
N ALA A 634 45.83 27.87 8.22
CA ALA A 634 46.21 27.73 9.62
C ALA A 634 46.68 26.30 9.97
N LEU A 635 46.10 25.29 9.30
CA LEU A 635 46.51 23.89 9.46
C LEU A 635 47.85 23.60 8.77
N ARG A 636 48.07 24.16 7.57
CA ARG A 636 49.31 24.04 6.81
C ARG A 636 50.54 24.49 7.60
N SER A 637 50.44 25.55 8.39
CA SER A 637 51.57 26.04 9.21
C SER A 637 51.91 25.12 10.39
N LYS A 638 50.96 24.35 10.92
CA LYS A 638 51.14 23.49 12.10
C LYS A 638 51.83 22.16 11.79
N ILE A 639 51.83 21.75 10.53
CA ILE A 639 52.31 20.44 10.09
C ILE A 639 53.68 20.45 9.39
N LEU A 640 54.26 21.65 9.19
CA LEU A 640 55.55 21.80 8.50
C LEU A 640 56.67 21.06 9.26
N GLY A 641 57.44 20.25 8.54
CA GLY A 641 58.57 19.51 9.12
C GLY A 641 58.21 18.27 9.94
N LEU A 642 56.92 17.99 10.18
CA LEU A 642 56.47 16.78 10.87
C LEU A 642 56.64 15.52 10.00
N SER A 643 56.66 14.33 10.62
CA SER A 643 56.50 13.08 9.87
C SER A 643 55.09 12.98 9.29
N PHE A 644 54.89 12.19 8.23
CA PHE A 644 53.55 11.99 7.66
C PHE A 644 52.56 11.47 8.71
N GLU A 645 53.00 10.56 9.57
CA GLU A 645 52.19 10.03 10.67
C GLU A 645 51.86 11.11 11.71
N ALA A 646 52.85 11.92 12.13
CA ALA A 646 52.62 12.99 13.08
C ALA A 646 51.75 14.11 12.48
N ALA A 647 51.93 14.43 11.20
CA ALA A 647 51.09 15.38 10.47
C ALA A 647 49.65 14.87 10.33
N LYS A 648 49.47 13.60 9.97
CA LYS A 648 48.15 12.95 9.90
C LYS A 648 47.45 12.98 11.26
N ASN A 649 48.14 12.60 12.34
CA ASN A 649 47.57 12.65 13.70
C ASN A 649 47.26 14.09 14.15
N THR A 650 48.09 15.07 13.78
CA THR A 650 47.85 16.49 14.11
C THR A 650 46.63 17.05 13.37
N LEU A 651 46.41 16.64 12.12
CA LEU A 651 45.26 17.05 11.33
C LEU A 651 43.98 16.34 11.78
N LEU A 652 44.02 15.03 12.03
CA LEU A 652 42.88 14.25 12.56
C LEU A 652 42.51 14.62 14.00
N ALA A 653 43.40 15.28 14.75
CA ALA A 653 43.04 15.86 16.05
C ALA A 653 42.06 17.04 15.92
N ASN A 654 41.88 17.61 14.74
CA ASN A 654 40.83 18.59 14.47
C ASN A 654 39.51 17.84 14.20
N THR A 655 38.52 18.03 15.09
CA THR A 655 37.20 17.39 15.02
C THR A 655 36.39 17.75 13.78
N LYS A 656 36.84 18.73 12.99
CA LYS A 656 36.25 19.11 11.69
C LYS A 656 36.76 18.26 10.51
N ILE A 657 37.76 17.41 10.71
CA ILE A 657 38.42 16.62 9.65
C ILE A 657 38.11 15.13 9.85
N GLN A 658 37.51 14.51 8.84
CA GLN A 658 37.14 13.09 8.85
C GLN A 658 38.29 12.20 8.38
N ASP A 659 38.96 12.58 7.29
CA ASP A 659 40.10 11.83 6.74
C ASP A 659 41.18 12.77 6.21
N VAL A 660 42.41 12.25 6.17
CA VAL A 660 43.62 12.94 5.72
C VAL A 660 44.45 12.01 4.86
N GLN A 661 44.66 12.40 3.60
CA GLN A 661 45.56 11.74 2.67
C GLN A 661 46.75 12.65 2.37
N ILE A 662 47.95 12.10 2.37
CA ILE A 662 49.19 12.84 2.16
C ILE A 662 49.94 12.17 1.02
N GLU A 663 50.15 12.91 -0.06
CA GLU A 663 50.88 12.45 -1.24
C GLU A 663 52.12 13.31 -1.45
N ILE A 664 53.26 12.67 -1.71
CA ILE A 664 54.51 13.37 -2.07
C ILE A 664 54.74 13.27 -3.57
N GLN A 665 55.11 14.39 -4.19
CA GLN A 665 55.47 14.48 -5.58
C GLN A 665 56.96 14.77 -5.75
N PRO A 666 57.68 14.03 -6.61
CA PRO A 666 57.21 12.85 -7.37
C PRO A 666 57.02 11.60 -6.48
N ALA A 667 56.08 10.71 -6.85
CA ALA A 667 55.66 9.55 -6.06
C ALA A 667 56.80 8.57 -5.69
N ILE A 668 57.89 8.54 -6.47
CA ILE A 668 59.09 7.73 -6.20
C ILE A 668 59.71 8.08 -4.84
N LEU A 669 59.50 9.31 -4.34
CA LEU A 669 59.98 9.74 -3.04
C LEU A 669 59.15 9.22 -1.86
N ALA A 670 57.96 8.65 -2.08
CA ALA A 670 57.08 8.17 -1.01
C ALA A 670 57.72 7.07 -0.13
N SER A 671 58.56 6.23 -0.72
CA SER A 671 59.24 5.15 0.02
C SER A 671 60.45 5.62 0.82
N ILE A 672 61.07 6.74 0.43
CA ILE A 672 62.33 7.25 1.00
C ILE A 672 62.06 8.42 1.96
N TRP A 673 61.04 9.22 1.67
CA TRP A 673 60.74 10.48 2.33
C TRP A 673 59.42 10.40 3.08
N LYS A 674 59.49 10.42 4.42
CA LYS A 674 58.29 10.31 5.29
C LYS A 674 58.02 11.57 6.12
N ARG A 675 58.46 12.74 5.64
CA ARG A 675 58.36 14.04 6.34
C ARG A 675 57.85 15.16 5.45
N ILE A 676 57.02 16.03 6.01
CA ILE A 676 56.50 17.23 5.36
C ILE A 676 57.64 18.24 5.17
N PRO A 677 57.77 18.88 3.98
CA PRO A 677 58.71 19.97 3.75
C PRO A 677 58.56 21.10 4.78
N LYS A 678 59.67 21.70 5.21
CA LYS A 678 59.65 22.86 6.14
C LYS A 678 59.22 24.17 5.49
N ARG A 679 59.14 24.18 4.17
CA ARG A 679 58.86 25.34 3.32
C ARG A 679 57.39 25.33 2.93
N VAL A 680 56.68 26.40 3.27
CA VAL A 680 55.23 26.53 3.02
C VAL A 680 54.93 26.33 1.54
N ASP A 681 55.69 26.96 0.65
CA ASP A 681 55.56 26.93 -0.81
C ASP A 681 55.58 25.53 -1.44
N ARG A 682 55.97 24.50 -0.68
CA ARG A 682 56.05 23.10 -1.14
C ARG A 682 54.95 22.19 -0.60
N VAL A 683 54.02 22.73 0.19
CA VAL A 683 52.90 21.95 0.76
C VAL A 683 51.61 22.51 0.19
N THR A 684 50.86 21.76 -0.60
CA THR A 684 49.52 22.18 -1.06
C THR A 684 48.48 21.46 -0.22
N VAL A 685 47.46 22.17 0.25
CA VAL A 685 46.32 21.56 0.96
C VAL A 685 45.09 21.73 0.08
N GLN A 686 44.43 20.62 -0.24
CA GLN A 686 43.19 20.57 -1.00
C GLN A 686 42.10 19.99 -0.12
N ILE A 687 40.93 20.61 -0.15
CA ILE A 687 39.74 20.12 0.56
C ILE A 687 38.92 19.34 -0.46
N ILE A 688 38.72 18.05 -0.22
CA ILE A 688 37.94 17.20 -1.14
C ILE A 688 36.48 17.59 -1.04
N GLY A 689 35.87 17.96 -2.17
CA GLY A 689 34.47 18.33 -2.27
C GLY A 689 34.14 19.79 -1.90
N ASP A 690 35.10 20.70 -2.02
CA ASP A 690 34.87 22.15 -2.07
C ASP A 690 34.85 22.58 -3.54
N ASP A 691 33.69 22.48 -4.20
CA ASP A 691 33.49 22.93 -5.59
C ASP A 691 33.30 24.46 -5.64
N ARG A 692 34.19 25.20 -4.98
CA ARG A 692 34.31 26.65 -5.16
C ARG A 692 35.23 26.92 -6.34
N GLU A 693 34.66 26.90 -7.55
CA GLU A 693 35.08 27.82 -8.62
C GLU A 693 34.25 29.11 -8.55
#